data_AF-A0A9X2JIN4-F1
#
_entry.id   AF-A0A9X2JIN4-F1
#
_cell.length_a   1.000
_cell.length_b   1.000
_cell.length_c   1.000
_cell.angle_alpha   90.00
_cell.angle_beta   90.00
_cell.angle_gamma   90.00
#
_symmetry.space_group_name_H-M   'P 1'
#
loop_
_entity.id
_entity.type
_entity.pdbx_description
1 polymer ?
#
loop_
_entity_poly.entity_id
_entity_poly.type
_entity_poly.pdbx_seq_one_letter_code
_entity_poly.pdbx_strand_id
1 'polypeptide(L)'
;MHPSQTTLALPGDTLGDLSPNWDTAASGNFLALWTSLWHPRLLAATGRLPDTVPVDTLVHEPLAPGHLMLVPDISQTHLGEPVLADEAMAPRVQQFASRGQVISHLAELLELPLEQDSQLTADFYALGFAYLQIELLTRSMRYDREVTQESLRTAVVGAAAAALAGDQTALDTHLSDAYDQLMQSRNHYYPIDFYLIDLSLTAATTVGEAFRQECQQASQLNVLVTSEVLDHMAAQEPESLVALRTAIDEKRVTVCGSTRSGAPLAELAPETLLAELKAARSATEQHLGHPPRVFANHAGPMAPLVPGVLNRLGYHAAVMSNFAGYPLPAGVSSRTTWTGLDNMSIEALAAEPIDVGSATAMLGLSQQMQHTMNYDLAASLLLVGWPGHRTEWHADLMQVTRRSTLLGRPITLGDYFDQTSSHDYSGITPASDYPSTSRVIDSVSSASQQVAALAQLAGATGEPPAAFRNLLGASESAETPGTLWINASSLDCPMAGGSLPGCGWRWLPAIDTKAQPPRCEPGVLRNEHLEVVFDPTSGGISATRFHDRRGNHLSQQLAVAPLGPPGIAAGLQLAPDGWEVAESSDTRGTLVSRYRVVDRDGKSLAAIRQRTTLQAHSRNIDIEVSFEPLADRAKHCAVASRIAVRDEDFVLSRGLQGIDLPTGASRVRSACVGLASEISPMAVLCDQVRLHYRHSGRMLDTTLFEAAGENTTAALSYVLDGRYPAQAYSVWRQAESVVALPAATPRQPSGWWFRVGAANVMVTHLEVEDHGAEGRLLRVRLLETAGRAVHTTLATWQTIEEAQQVNFLGEPDQLLRVEEGRVPVSLAAYEFVEVLLAIGDGQ
;
A
#
# COMPACT_ATOMS: atom_id res chain seq x y z
N MET A 1 -35.82 29.70 34.23
CA MET A 1 -36.46 30.74 33.39
C MET A 1 -36.71 30.12 32.01
N HIS A 2 -37.93 30.14 31.46
CA HIS A 2 -38.17 29.54 30.14
C HIS A 2 -37.63 30.45 29.03
N PRO A 3 -36.77 29.97 28.12
CA PRO A 3 -36.25 30.79 27.05
C PRO A 3 -37.36 31.16 26.06
N SER A 4 -37.48 32.43 25.69
CA SER A 4 -38.42 32.93 24.69
C SER A 4 -37.89 32.84 23.26
N GLN A 5 -36.56 32.72 23.12
CA GLN A 5 -35.87 32.56 21.84
C GLN A 5 -34.49 31.92 22.09
N THR A 6 -34.04 31.09 21.16
CA THR A 6 -32.71 30.49 21.14
C THR A 6 -31.97 30.91 19.87
N THR A 7 -30.72 31.33 20.00
CA THR A 7 -29.92 31.82 18.85
C THR A 7 -28.47 31.36 18.92
N LEU A 8 -27.89 31.06 17.76
CA LEU A 8 -26.45 30.85 17.58
C LEU A 8 -25.80 32.06 16.89
N ALA A 9 -24.69 32.56 17.45
CA ALA A 9 -23.89 33.60 16.83
C ALA A 9 -22.99 33.03 15.71
N LEU A 10 -23.09 33.54 14.48
CA LEU A 10 -22.34 33.03 13.34
C LEU A 10 -21.15 33.95 12.97
N PRO A 11 -20.02 33.37 12.50
CA PRO A 11 -18.91 34.14 11.92
C PRO A 11 -19.21 34.69 10.50
N GLY A 12 -20.48 34.68 10.05
CA GLY A 12 -20.93 35.14 8.74
C GLY A 12 -22.42 35.48 8.75
N ASP A 13 -22.97 35.82 7.59
CA ASP A 13 -24.35 36.33 7.47
C ASP A 13 -25.41 35.22 7.65
N THR A 14 -25.17 34.04 7.08
CA THR A 14 -26.09 32.89 7.15
C THR A 14 -25.34 31.59 7.42
N LEU A 15 -26.06 30.53 7.79
CA LEU A 15 -25.49 29.18 7.93
C LEU A 15 -24.84 28.69 6.62
N GLY A 16 -25.40 29.04 5.47
CA GLY A 16 -24.87 28.63 4.16
C GLY A 16 -23.52 29.27 3.82
N ASP A 17 -23.21 30.43 4.40
CA ASP A 17 -21.97 31.17 4.11
C ASP A 17 -20.76 30.67 4.93
N LEU A 18 -20.97 29.68 5.81
CA LEU A 18 -19.89 29.09 6.58
C LEU A 18 -18.88 28.39 5.67
N SER A 19 -17.61 28.67 5.91
CA SER A 19 -16.49 27.96 5.27
C SER A 19 -15.91 26.96 6.26
N PRO A 20 -16.26 25.66 6.18
CA PRO A 20 -15.97 24.64 7.20
C PRO A 20 -14.50 24.20 7.30
N ASN A 21 -13.55 25.03 6.85
CA ASN A 21 -12.11 24.75 6.89
C ASN A 21 -11.51 25.09 8.27
N TRP A 22 -12.22 24.74 9.35
CA TRP A 22 -11.79 24.99 10.72
C TRP A 22 -11.07 23.78 11.29
N ASP A 23 -10.26 24.00 12.34
CA ASP A 23 -9.68 22.88 13.08
C ASP A 23 -10.76 22.06 13.81
N THR A 24 -10.39 20.85 14.23
CA THR A 24 -11.35 19.90 14.83
C THR A 24 -11.97 20.42 16.12
N ALA A 25 -11.24 21.23 16.91
CA ALA A 25 -11.76 21.79 18.15
C ALA A 25 -12.85 22.85 17.87
N ALA A 26 -12.57 23.78 16.95
CA ALA A 26 -13.52 24.82 16.55
C ALA A 26 -14.75 24.24 15.86
N SER A 27 -14.58 23.28 14.94
CA SER A 27 -15.70 22.57 14.32
C SER A 27 -16.53 21.81 15.36
N GLY A 28 -15.88 21.15 16.31
CA GLY A 28 -16.58 20.42 17.37
C GLY A 28 -17.37 21.32 18.30
N ASN A 29 -16.79 22.44 18.71
CA ASN A 29 -17.47 23.46 19.52
C ASN A 29 -18.71 24.01 18.80
N PHE A 30 -18.58 24.39 17.53
CA PHE A 30 -19.70 24.89 16.74
C PHE A 30 -20.83 23.86 16.64
N LEU A 31 -20.50 22.62 16.24
CA LEU A 31 -21.49 21.56 16.06
C LEU A 31 -22.17 21.18 17.38
N ALA A 32 -21.42 21.16 18.50
CA ALA A 32 -21.98 20.90 19.82
C ALA A 32 -23.00 21.98 20.21
N LEU A 33 -22.66 23.26 20.05
CA LEU A 33 -23.56 24.36 20.38
C LEU A 33 -24.80 24.36 19.48
N TRP A 34 -24.61 24.21 18.16
CA TRP A 34 -25.71 24.17 17.20
C TRP A 34 -26.69 23.03 17.50
N THR A 35 -26.20 21.79 17.57
CA THR A 35 -27.07 20.62 17.77
C THR A 35 -27.75 20.63 19.14
N SER A 36 -27.14 21.24 20.17
CA SER A 36 -27.76 21.40 21.49
C SER A 36 -29.04 22.23 21.47
N LEU A 37 -29.14 23.24 20.59
CA LEU A 37 -30.33 24.09 20.46
C LEU A 37 -31.56 23.33 19.95
N TRP A 38 -31.36 22.15 19.36
CA TRP A 38 -32.43 21.30 18.86
C TRP A 38 -33.02 20.38 19.93
N HIS A 39 -32.63 20.49 21.20
CA HIS A 39 -33.24 19.70 22.27
C HIS A 39 -34.79 19.91 22.31
N PRO A 40 -35.62 18.84 22.37
CA PRO A 40 -37.08 18.94 22.23
C PRO A 40 -37.73 19.89 23.25
N ARG A 41 -37.25 19.92 24.49
CA ARG A 41 -37.73 20.88 25.51
C ARG A 41 -37.46 22.34 25.16
N LEU A 42 -36.35 22.66 24.48
CA LEU A 42 -36.06 24.04 24.06
C LEU A 42 -36.96 24.44 22.89
N LEU A 43 -37.14 23.53 21.91
CA LEU A 43 -38.02 23.73 20.76
C LEU A 43 -39.49 23.93 21.20
N ALA A 44 -39.97 23.10 22.13
CA ALA A 44 -41.33 23.22 22.66
C ALA A 44 -41.52 24.48 23.53
N ALA A 45 -40.51 24.87 24.32
CA ALA A 45 -40.59 26.07 25.16
C ALA A 45 -40.62 27.36 24.35
N THR A 46 -39.83 27.43 23.27
CA THR A 46 -39.75 28.63 22.40
C THR A 46 -40.85 28.66 21.33
N GLY A 47 -41.37 27.50 20.92
CA GLY A 47 -42.31 27.38 19.80
C GLY A 47 -41.69 27.78 18.44
N ARG A 48 -40.36 27.80 18.35
CA ARG A 48 -39.58 28.30 17.21
C ARG A 48 -38.41 27.36 16.91
N LEU A 49 -37.91 27.43 15.67
CA LEU A 49 -36.62 26.83 15.33
C LEU A 49 -35.48 27.68 15.93
N PRO A 50 -34.30 27.09 16.17
CA PRO A 50 -33.12 27.86 16.56
C PRO A 50 -32.78 28.90 15.51
N ASP A 51 -32.59 30.14 15.94
CA ASP A 51 -32.28 31.25 15.06
C ASP A 51 -30.76 31.46 14.93
N THR A 52 -30.32 32.21 13.93
CA THR A 52 -28.91 32.55 13.75
C THR A 52 -28.71 34.03 13.53
N VAL A 53 -27.69 34.60 14.16
CA VAL A 53 -27.42 36.04 14.09
C VAL A 53 -25.94 36.26 13.76
N PRO A 54 -25.60 37.12 12.79
CA PRO A 54 -24.21 37.43 12.46
C PRO A 54 -23.53 38.09 13.65
N VAL A 55 -22.32 37.65 13.98
CA VAL A 55 -21.61 38.13 15.18
C VAL A 55 -21.39 39.66 15.17
N ASP A 56 -21.24 40.26 13.98
CA ASP A 56 -21.08 41.70 13.79
C ASP A 56 -22.31 42.52 14.24
N THR A 57 -23.50 41.93 14.19
CA THR A 57 -24.74 42.60 14.61
C THR A 57 -24.90 42.63 16.14
N LEU A 58 -24.23 41.72 16.85
CA LEU A 58 -24.27 41.62 18.32
C LEU A 58 -23.55 42.77 19.03
N VAL A 59 -22.70 43.51 18.31
CA VAL A 59 -21.99 44.68 18.84
C VAL A 59 -22.94 45.87 19.04
N HIS A 60 -24.13 45.85 18.44
CA HIS A 60 -24.98 47.03 18.29
C HIS A 60 -26.33 46.97 19.01
N GLU A 61 -26.81 45.82 19.50
CA GLU A 61 -28.13 45.70 20.13
C GLU A 61 -28.13 44.83 21.41
N PRO A 62 -28.78 45.28 22.51
CA PRO A 62 -28.97 44.46 23.70
C PRO A 62 -30.06 43.39 23.48
N LEU A 63 -29.75 42.15 23.84
CA LEU A 63 -30.65 40.99 23.81
C LEU A 63 -31.85 41.21 24.73
N ALA A 64 -33.02 40.79 24.26
CA ALA A 64 -34.24 40.85 25.04
C ALA A 64 -34.18 39.90 26.28
N PRO A 65 -34.86 40.24 27.39
CA PRO A 65 -34.97 39.34 28.54
C PRO A 65 -35.58 37.99 28.15
N GLY A 66 -34.93 36.88 28.53
CA GLY A 66 -35.38 35.52 28.19
C GLY A 66 -34.84 34.97 26.87
N HIS A 67 -34.03 35.73 26.12
CA HIS A 67 -33.29 35.23 24.97
C HIS A 67 -32.10 34.40 25.46
N LEU A 68 -31.90 33.18 24.92
CA LEU A 68 -30.69 32.38 25.12
C LEU A 68 -29.81 32.47 23.87
N MET A 69 -28.55 32.89 24.04
CA MET A 69 -27.60 33.01 22.94
C MET A 69 -26.35 32.16 23.18
N LEU A 70 -26.03 31.30 22.23
CA LEU A 70 -24.80 30.52 22.21
C LEU A 70 -23.79 31.17 21.25
N VAL A 71 -22.54 31.29 21.70
CA VAL A 71 -21.48 31.94 20.92
C VAL A 71 -20.33 30.95 20.74
N PRO A 72 -20.18 30.37 19.53
CA PRO A 72 -19.04 29.53 19.18
C PRO A 72 -17.71 30.27 19.34
N ASP A 73 -16.67 29.54 19.71
CA ASP A 73 -15.32 30.09 19.92
C ASP A 73 -14.79 30.76 18.64
N ILE A 74 -15.09 30.19 17.47
CA ILE A 74 -14.70 30.76 16.17
C ILE A 74 -15.31 32.14 15.96
N SER A 75 -16.57 32.37 16.36
CA SER A 75 -17.25 33.65 16.23
C SER A 75 -16.60 34.74 17.11
N GLN A 76 -15.95 34.36 18.22
CA GLN A 76 -15.25 35.33 19.09
C GLN A 76 -13.97 35.87 18.46
N THR A 77 -13.24 35.05 17.69
CA THR A 77 -12.02 35.52 17.02
C THR A 77 -12.29 36.68 16.05
N HIS A 78 -13.52 36.78 15.54
CA HIS A 78 -13.98 37.88 14.69
C HIS A 78 -14.38 39.15 15.46
N LEU A 79 -14.62 39.07 16.79
CA LEU A 79 -15.11 40.18 17.61
C LEU A 79 -14.01 41.13 18.14
N GLY A 80 -12.72 40.80 18.03
CA GLY A 80 -11.62 41.63 18.57
C GLY A 80 -11.42 41.46 20.09
N GLU A 81 -11.09 42.55 20.82
CA GLU A 81 -11.10 42.54 22.30
C GLU A 81 -12.47 42.07 22.82
N PRO A 82 -12.60 41.52 24.04
CA PRO A 82 -13.90 41.04 24.53
C PRO A 82 -14.85 42.23 24.75
N VAL A 83 -15.55 42.65 23.70
CA VAL A 83 -16.51 43.78 23.69
C VAL A 83 -17.76 43.49 24.54
N LEU A 84 -17.86 42.30 25.14
CA LEU A 84 -19.08 41.83 25.77
C LEU A 84 -18.88 41.64 27.28
N ALA A 85 -18.75 42.76 27.99
CA ALA A 85 -18.66 42.82 29.45
C ALA A 85 -20.05 42.70 30.12
N ASP A 86 -20.18 41.64 30.93
CA ASP A 86 -21.03 41.32 32.09
C ASP A 86 -22.41 41.93 32.40
N GLU A 87 -22.88 43.05 31.86
CA GLU A 87 -23.90 43.81 32.63
C GLU A 87 -25.40 43.59 32.33
N ALA A 88 -25.85 42.81 31.34
CA ALA A 88 -27.32 42.63 31.19
C ALA A 88 -27.88 41.46 30.38
N MET A 89 -27.09 40.53 29.83
CA MET A 89 -27.62 39.63 28.79
C MET A 89 -27.49 38.15 29.12
N ALA A 90 -28.55 37.41 28.77
CA ALA A 90 -28.61 35.99 28.39
C ALA A 90 -27.39 35.14 28.78
N PRO A 91 -27.55 34.08 29.57
CA PRO A 91 -26.41 33.31 29.98
C PRO A 91 -25.70 32.63 28.80
N ARG A 92 -24.39 32.82 28.74
CA ARG A 92 -23.51 32.44 27.63
C ARG A 92 -22.74 31.18 27.96
N VAL A 93 -22.64 30.30 26.98
CA VAL A 93 -22.09 28.95 27.11
C VAL A 93 -20.87 28.89 26.19
N GLN A 94 -19.66 28.80 26.77
CA GLN A 94 -18.36 28.88 26.07
C GLN A 94 -17.48 27.66 26.38
N GLN A 95 -16.53 27.33 25.50
CA GLN A 95 -15.46 26.33 25.77
C GLN A 95 -15.92 24.89 26.03
N PHE A 96 -16.98 24.44 25.34
CA PHE A 96 -17.45 23.06 25.46
C PHE A 96 -16.86 22.17 24.38
N ALA A 97 -16.38 21.00 24.80
CA ALA A 97 -15.75 20.01 23.94
C ALA A 97 -16.76 18.95 23.44
N SER A 98 -17.97 18.90 23.99
CA SER A 98 -19.05 18.00 23.54
C SER A 98 -20.45 18.55 23.82
N ARG A 99 -21.45 18.09 23.05
CA ARG A 99 -22.87 18.45 23.24
C ARG A 99 -23.37 18.08 24.64
N GLY A 100 -22.96 16.95 25.19
CA GLY A 100 -23.34 16.54 26.54
C GLY A 100 -22.99 17.60 27.59
N GLN A 101 -21.80 18.21 27.50
CA GLN A 101 -21.42 19.27 28.42
C GLN A 101 -22.26 20.54 28.22
N VAL A 102 -22.56 20.91 26.97
CA VAL A 102 -23.45 22.04 26.65
C VAL A 102 -24.82 21.83 27.26
N ILE A 103 -25.41 20.63 27.09
CA ILE A 103 -26.74 20.31 27.62
C ILE A 103 -26.75 20.30 29.14
N SER A 104 -25.73 19.75 29.81
CA SER A 104 -25.60 19.79 31.27
C SER A 104 -25.60 21.23 31.78
N HIS A 105 -24.79 22.08 31.15
CA HIS A 105 -24.71 23.48 31.52
C HIS A 105 -26.03 24.23 31.25
N LEU A 106 -26.67 24.00 30.10
CA LEU A 106 -27.98 24.58 29.80
C LEU A 106 -29.07 24.14 30.78
N ALA A 107 -29.03 22.89 31.24
CA ALA A 107 -29.99 22.36 32.20
C ALA A 107 -29.89 23.10 33.54
N GLU A 108 -28.66 23.29 34.05
CA GLU A 108 -28.39 24.04 35.27
C GLU A 108 -28.81 25.51 35.13
N LEU A 109 -28.44 26.11 34.00
CA LEU A 109 -28.61 27.53 33.74
C LEU A 109 -30.07 27.97 33.55
N LEU A 110 -30.86 27.13 32.88
CA LEU A 110 -32.27 27.40 32.64
C LEU A 110 -33.17 26.89 33.78
N GLU A 111 -32.60 26.10 34.71
CA GLU A 111 -33.32 25.30 35.69
C GLU A 111 -34.36 24.39 35.01
N LEU A 112 -33.98 23.80 33.87
CA LEU A 112 -34.82 22.91 33.07
C LEU A 112 -34.19 21.52 33.02
N PRO A 113 -34.94 20.43 33.31
CA PRO A 113 -34.41 19.09 33.12
C PRO A 113 -34.21 18.85 31.62
N LEU A 114 -32.97 18.79 31.14
CA LEU A 114 -32.65 18.43 29.75
C LEU A 114 -32.04 17.03 29.76
N GLU A 115 -32.76 16.05 29.23
CA GLU A 115 -32.34 14.65 29.21
C GLU A 115 -31.42 14.40 28.01
N GLN A 116 -30.24 13.84 28.28
CA GLN A 116 -29.19 13.66 27.28
C GLN A 116 -29.34 12.36 26.48
N ASP A 117 -29.70 11.26 27.14
CA ASP A 117 -29.55 9.90 26.60
C ASP A 117 -30.87 9.20 26.27
N SER A 118 -31.88 9.95 25.80
CA SER A 118 -33.11 9.35 25.28
C SER A 118 -33.04 9.21 23.75
N GLN A 119 -33.54 8.08 23.21
CA GLN A 119 -33.69 7.88 21.77
C GLN A 119 -34.49 9.02 21.12
N LEU A 120 -35.44 9.59 21.86
CA LEU A 120 -36.23 10.75 21.44
C LEU A 120 -35.34 11.97 21.25
N THR A 121 -34.47 12.29 22.21
CA THR A 121 -33.56 13.43 22.12
C THR A 121 -32.61 13.28 20.92
N ALA A 122 -32.12 12.07 20.66
CA ALA A 122 -31.25 11.76 19.54
C ALA A 122 -31.89 12.07 18.17
N ASP A 123 -33.20 11.81 18.00
CA ASP A 123 -33.92 12.14 16.75
C ASP A 123 -33.92 13.65 16.46
N PHE A 124 -34.01 14.50 17.48
CA PHE A 124 -33.98 15.95 17.30
C PHE A 124 -32.57 16.49 17.05
N TYR A 125 -31.54 15.95 17.70
CA TYR A 125 -30.15 16.29 17.40
C TYR A 125 -29.78 15.93 15.97
N ALA A 126 -30.20 14.74 15.52
CA ALA A 126 -30.06 14.28 14.14
C ALA A 126 -30.76 15.21 13.15
N LEU A 127 -31.98 15.65 13.47
CA LEU A 127 -32.71 16.60 12.63
C LEU A 127 -32.01 17.97 12.54
N GLY A 128 -31.44 18.45 13.65
CA GLY A 128 -30.66 19.69 13.65
C GLY A 128 -29.35 19.60 12.88
N PHE A 129 -28.67 18.46 12.97
CA PHE A 129 -27.52 18.15 12.13
C PHE A 129 -27.92 18.10 10.64
N ALA A 130 -29.03 17.43 10.31
CA ALA A 130 -29.56 17.36 8.95
C ALA A 130 -29.91 18.72 8.37
N TYR A 131 -30.58 19.58 9.14
CA TYR A 131 -30.91 20.93 8.74
C TYR A 131 -29.64 21.71 8.34
N LEU A 132 -28.61 21.69 9.19
CA LEU A 132 -27.34 22.36 8.92
C LEU A 132 -26.69 21.85 7.62
N GLN A 133 -26.61 20.54 7.43
CA GLN A 133 -25.99 19.96 6.23
C GLN A 133 -26.74 20.33 4.95
N ILE A 134 -28.07 20.42 4.99
CA ILE A 134 -28.88 20.83 3.84
C ILE A 134 -28.75 22.32 3.52
N GLU A 135 -28.67 23.20 4.53
CA GLU A 135 -28.42 24.62 4.31
C GLU A 135 -27.03 24.83 3.64
N LEU A 136 -26.00 24.17 4.16
CA LEU A 136 -24.64 24.21 3.60
C LEU A 136 -24.61 23.65 2.17
N LEU A 137 -25.27 22.52 1.92
CA LEU A 137 -25.31 21.86 0.61
C LEU A 137 -26.10 22.69 -0.42
N THR A 138 -27.22 23.28 -0.03
CA THR A 138 -28.04 24.09 -0.94
C THR A 138 -27.24 25.29 -1.43
N ARG A 139 -26.51 25.95 -0.51
CA ARG A 139 -25.63 27.07 -0.85
C ARG A 139 -24.45 26.63 -1.70
N SER A 140 -23.81 25.52 -1.35
CA SER A 140 -22.66 25.00 -2.10
C SER A 140 -23.06 24.67 -3.55
N MET A 141 -24.24 24.05 -3.74
CA MET A 141 -24.85 23.77 -5.04
C MET A 141 -25.32 25.02 -5.82
N ARG A 142 -25.14 26.23 -5.25
CA ARG A 142 -25.46 27.55 -5.84
C ARG A 142 -26.95 27.77 -6.08
N TYR A 143 -27.80 27.28 -5.18
CA TYR A 143 -29.23 27.56 -5.18
C TYR A 143 -29.58 28.59 -4.10
N ASP A 144 -30.42 29.57 -4.46
CA ASP A 144 -30.80 30.71 -3.58
C ASP A 144 -32.06 30.44 -2.74
N ARG A 145 -32.44 29.18 -2.53
CA ARG A 145 -33.68 28.85 -1.83
C ARG A 145 -33.41 28.44 -0.38
N GLU A 146 -33.84 29.28 0.56
CA GLU A 146 -34.02 28.89 1.96
C GLU A 146 -35.16 27.85 2.06
N VAL A 147 -34.95 26.81 2.88
CA VAL A 147 -35.99 25.82 3.19
C VAL A 147 -37.24 26.55 3.68
N THR A 148 -38.43 26.18 3.18
CA THR A 148 -39.69 26.87 3.52
C THR A 148 -39.93 26.79 5.04
N GLN A 149 -39.51 27.83 5.78
CA GLN A 149 -39.30 27.73 7.23
C GLN A 149 -40.59 27.46 8.02
N GLU A 150 -41.75 27.92 7.56
CA GLU A 150 -42.98 27.84 8.36
C GLU A 150 -43.56 26.42 8.45
N SER A 151 -43.54 25.66 7.35
CA SER A 151 -43.98 24.25 7.36
C SER A 151 -43.02 23.39 8.17
N LEU A 152 -41.70 23.59 8.02
CA LEU A 152 -40.70 22.90 8.81
C LEU A 152 -40.84 23.24 10.29
N ARG A 153 -40.97 24.53 10.64
CA ARG A 153 -41.19 24.98 12.03
C ARG A 153 -42.41 24.32 12.66
N THR A 154 -43.52 24.27 11.93
CA THR A 154 -44.76 23.64 12.40
C THR A 154 -44.55 22.16 12.70
N ALA A 155 -43.88 21.43 11.80
CA ALA A 155 -43.57 20.02 11.98
C ALA A 155 -42.62 19.79 13.17
N VAL A 156 -41.51 20.51 13.25
CA VAL A 156 -40.50 20.35 14.32
C VAL A 156 -41.06 20.67 15.70
N VAL A 157 -41.79 21.79 15.83
CA VAL A 157 -42.40 22.19 17.10
C VAL A 157 -43.53 21.24 17.50
N GLY A 158 -44.32 20.77 16.51
CA GLY A 158 -45.34 19.74 16.72
C GLY A 158 -44.74 18.43 17.23
N ALA A 159 -43.64 17.98 16.63
CA ALA A 159 -42.87 16.82 17.08
C ALA A 159 -42.37 17.02 18.53
N ALA A 160 -41.79 18.17 18.84
CA ALA A 160 -41.28 18.46 20.18
C ALA A 160 -42.40 18.45 21.23
N ALA A 161 -43.56 19.03 20.93
CA ALA A 161 -44.73 19.01 21.81
C ALA A 161 -45.26 17.57 22.02
N ALA A 162 -45.34 16.77 20.95
CA ALA A 162 -45.76 15.38 21.01
C ALA A 162 -44.80 14.52 21.84
N ALA A 163 -43.47 14.72 21.69
CA ALA A 163 -42.46 14.05 22.50
C ALA A 163 -42.65 14.33 24.00
N LEU A 164 -42.92 15.58 24.39
CA LEU A 164 -43.16 15.94 25.79
C LEU A 164 -44.50 15.42 26.33
N ALA A 165 -45.49 15.24 25.45
CA ALA A 165 -46.78 14.65 25.80
C ALA A 165 -46.75 13.11 25.87
N GLY A 166 -45.66 12.47 25.41
CA GLY A 166 -45.55 11.01 25.29
C GLY A 166 -46.40 10.42 24.15
N ASP A 167 -46.81 11.23 23.17
CA ASP A 167 -47.57 10.78 22.00
C ASP A 167 -46.63 10.34 20.88
N GLN A 168 -46.29 9.05 20.87
CA GLN A 168 -45.36 8.48 19.90
C GLN A 168 -45.87 8.56 18.46
N THR A 169 -47.18 8.41 18.22
CA THR A 169 -47.75 8.42 16.87
C THR A 169 -47.72 9.82 16.26
N ALA A 170 -48.09 10.85 17.04
CA ALA A 170 -47.98 12.23 16.59
C ALA A 170 -46.52 12.66 16.41
N LEU A 171 -45.62 12.22 17.29
CA LEU A 171 -44.18 12.44 17.17
C LEU A 171 -43.64 11.90 15.85
N ASP A 172 -43.89 10.62 15.54
CA ASP A 172 -43.35 9.99 14.33
C ASP A 172 -43.92 10.63 13.06
N THR A 173 -45.20 11.01 13.07
CA THR A 173 -45.83 11.75 11.96
C THR A 173 -45.13 13.09 11.72
N HIS A 174 -44.98 13.89 12.77
CA HIS A 174 -44.37 15.21 12.66
C HIS A 174 -42.86 15.18 12.34
N LEU A 175 -42.12 14.18 12.82
CA LEU A 175 -40.73 13.98 12.42
C LEU A 175 -40.64 13.59 10.94
N SER A 176 -41.53 12.73 10.44
CA SER A 176 -41.60 12.39 9.02
C SER A 176 -41.87 13.64 8.18
N ASP A 177 -42.87 14.45 8.56
CA ASP A 177 -43.19 15.72 7.89
C ASP A 177 -41.97 16.65 7.83
N ALA A 178 -41.20 16.74 8.92
CA ALA A 178 -40.00 17.57 8.97
C ALA A 178 -38.91 17.08 8.01
N TYR A 179 -38.62 15.79 7.98
CA TYR A 179 -37.67 15.21 7.02
C TYR A 179 -38.14 15.34 5.57
N ASP A 180 -39.44 15.23 5.30
CA ASP A 180 -40.01 15.42 3.96
C ASP A 180 -39.81 16.84 3.44
N GLN A 181 -39.90 17.86 4.30
CA GLN A 181 -39.58 19.25 3.91
C GLN A 181 -38.11 19.40 3.50
N LEU A 182 -37.18 18.80 4.26
CA LEU A 182 -35.75 18.83 3.93
C LEU A 182 -35.44 18.04 2.65
N MET A 183 -36.09 16.87 2.47
CA MET A 183 -35.99 16.05 1.26
C MET A 183 -36.46 16.79 0.03
N GLN A 184 -37.55 17.56 0.14
CA GLN A 184 -38.06 18.38 -0.95
C GLN A 184 -37.05 19.45 -1.38
N SER A 185 -36.27 20.00 -0.44
CA SER A 185 -35.18 20.93 -0.75
C SER A 185 -34.08 20.23 -1.55
N ARG A 186 -33.55 19.09 -1.06
CA ARG A 186 -32.50 18.34 -1.75
C ARG A 186 -32.91 17.88 -3.15
N ASN A 187 -34.11 17.31 -3.27
CA ASN A 187 -34.63 16.78 -4.53
C ASN A 187 -34.81 17.85 -5.62
N HIS A 188 -34.78 19.15 -5.25
CA HIS A 188 -34.83 20.24 -6.22
C HIS A 188 -33.59 20.28 -7.11
N TYR A 189 -32.41 20.00 -6.56
CA TYR A 189 -31.13 20.04 -7.28
C TYR A 189 -30.48 18.66 -7.44
N TYR A 190 -30.85 17.67 -6.62
CA TYR A 190 -30.36 16.30 -6.72
C TYR A 190 -31.43 15.28 -6.25
N PRO A 191 -32.27 14.76 -7.16
CA PRO A 191 -33.37 13.84 -6.83
C PRO A 191 -32.99 12.35 -6.84
N ILE A 192 -31.72 12.02 -7.08
CA ILE A 192 -31.24 10.63 -7.18
C ILE A 192 -30.73 10.18 -5.81
N ASP A 193 -30.76 8.87 -5.57
CA ASP A 193 -30.11 8.27 -4.40
C ASP A 193 -28.59 8.53 -4.43
N PHE A 194 -28.01 8.66 -3.25
CA PHE A 194 -26.58 8.63 -3.03
C PHE A 194 -26.28 7.80 -1.78
N TYR A 195 -25.11 7.20 -1.73
CA TYR A 195 -24.80 6.11 -0.81
C TYR A 195 -23.82 6.52 0.28
N LEU A 196 -24.01 5.97 1.48
CA LEU A 196 -23.08 6.07 2.60
C LEU A 196 -22.46 4.71 2.85
N ILE A 197 -21.14 4.64 2.68
CA ILE A 197 -20.35 3.44 2.93
C ILE A 197 -19.62 3.68 4.25
N ASP A 198 -20.18 3.18 5.35
CA ASP A 198 -19.56 3.27 6.68
C ASP A 198 -18.58 2.11 6.89
N LEU A 199 -17.29 2.42 7.04
CA LEU A 199 -16.20 1.47 7.17
C LEU A 199 -15.51 1.61 8.52
N SER A 200 -15.60 0.55 9.34
CA SER A 200 -14.88 0.41 10.60
C SER A 200 -13.50 -0.21 10.36
N LEU A 201 -12.45 0.51 10.78
CA LEU A 201 -11.08 0.01 10.78
C LEU A 201 -10.81 -0.75 12.09
N THR A 202 -10.38 -2.00 11.99
CA THR A 202 -10.09 -2.83 13.17
C THR A 202 -8.60 -3.00 13.41
N ALA A 203 -8.22 -3.12 14.68
CA ALA A 203 -6.90 -3.50 15.13
C ALA A 203 -7.05 -4.30 16.44
N ALA A 204 -6.01 -5.02 16.85
CA ALA A 204 -6.03 -5.76 18.13
C ALA A 204 -6.40 -4.87 19.34
N THR A 205 -6.11 -3.56 19.28
CA THR A 205 -6.43 -2.60 20.34
C THR A 205 -7.82 -1.98 20.26
N THR A 206 -8.52 -2.12 19.13
CA THR A 206 -9.87 -1.53 18.93
C THR A 206 -10.98 -2.56 18.96
N VAL A 207 -10.64 -3.86 18.86
CA VAL A 207 -11.59 -4.93 19.15
C VAL A 207 -11.87 -5.00 20.64
N GLY A 208 -13.13 -5.24 21.01
CA GLY A 208 -13.58 -5.22 22.40
C GLY A 208 -15.00 -4.67 22.52
N GLU A 209 -15.31 -4.02 23.63
CA GLU A 209 -16.66 -3.53 23.95
C GLU A 209 -17.19 -2.52 22.92
N ALA A 210 -16.38 -1.50 22.57
CA ALA A 210 -16.80 -0.48 21.60
C ALA A 210 -17.15 -1.10 20.23
N PHE A 211 -16.34 -2.06 19.78
CA PHE A 211 -16.62 -2.79 18.53
C PHE A 211 -17.87 -3.66 18.63
N ARG A 212 -18.11 -4.32 19.76
CA ARG A 212 -19.36 -5.09 19.99
C ARG A 212 -20.60 -4.20 19.90
N GLN A 213 -20.55 -3.02 20.53
CA GLN A 213 -21.63 -2.05 20.46
C GLN A 213 -21.86 -1.58 19.02
N GLU A 214 -20.79 -1.31 18.27
CA GLU A 214 -20.88 -0.93 16.85
C GLU A 214 -21.55 -2.03 16.01
N CYS A 215 -21.15 -3.30 16.17
CA CYS A 215 -21.78 -4.43 15.49
C CYS A 215 -23.26 -4.63 15.88
N GLN A 216 -23.64 -4.34 17.13
CA GLN A 216 -25.03 -4.48 17.61
C GLN A 216 -25.93 -3.35 17.11
N GLN A 217 -25.41 -2.13 17.02
CA GLN A 217 -26.19 -0.95 16.68
C GLN A 217 -26.25 -0.69 15.17
N ALA A 218 -25.30 -1.20 14.39
CA ALA A 218 -25.21 -0.99 12.95
C ALA A 218 -26.45 -1.48 12.19
N SER A 219 -26.97 -0.64 11.30
CA SER A 219 -27.98 -1.01 10.29
C SER A 219 -27.34 -1.58 9.02
N GLN A 220 -26.28 -0.92 8.54
CA GLN A 220 -25.42 -1.31 7.43
C GLN A 220 -24.00 -0.82 7.75
N LEU A 221 -23.07 -1.75 7.97
CA LEU A 221 -21.68 -1.44 8.32
C LEU A 221 -20.73 -2.34 7.53
N ASN A 222 -19.56 -1.79 7.23
CA ASN A 222 -18.45 -2.49 6.61
C ASN A 222 -17.32 -2.59 7.64
N VAL A 223 -16.67 -3.74 7.74
CA VAL A 223 -15.56 -3.94 8.66
C VAL A 223 -14.33 -4.37 7.88
N LEU A 224 -13.26 -3.59 7.93
CA LEU A 224 -11.95 -4.00 7.42
C LEU A 224 -11.26 -4.82 8.52
N VAL A 225 -10.94 -6.07 8.22
CA VAL A 225 -10.27 -6.97 9.16
C VAL A 225 -9.11 -7.71 8.50
N THR A 226 -7.98 -7.79 9.20
CA THR A 226 -6.89 -8.72 8.84
C THR A 226 -7.12 -10.06 9.51
N SER A 227 -6.52 -11.15 9.00
CA SER A 227 -6.68 -12.43 9.68
C SER A 227 -5.99 -12.46 11.04
N GLU A 228 -4.91 -11.71 11.25
CA GLU A 228 -4.29 -11.59 12.58
C GLU A 228 -5.24 -10.96 13.60
N VAL A 229 -6.08 -9.99 13.19
CA VAL A 229 -7.12 -9.44 14.07
C VAL A 229 -8.22 -10.48 14.34
N LEU A 230 -8.62 -11.29 13.35
CA LEU A 230 -9.58 -12.38 13.57
C LEU A 230 -9.03 -13.44 14.53
N ASP A 231 -7.78 -13.85 14.36
CA ASP A 231 -7.09 -14.78 15.26
C ASP A 231 -7.01 -14.19 16.68
N HIS A 232 -6.73 -12.89 16.79
CA HIS A 232 -6.75 -12.18 18.06
C HIS A 232 -8.15 -12.16 18.69
N MET A 233 -9.21 -11.85 17.94
CA MET A 233 -10.58 -11.92 18.43
C MET A 233 -10.93 -13.34 18.92
N ALA A 234 -10.59 -14.37 18.15
CA ALA A 234 -10.86 -15.76 18.55
C ALA A 234 -10.14 -16.15 19.85
N ALA A 235 -8.92 -15.65 20.07
CA ALA A 235 -8.10 -16.00 21.23
C ALA A 235 -8.38 -15.15 22.47
N GLN A 236 -8.63 -13.84 22.31
CA GLN A 236 -8.65 -12.87 23.41
C GLN A 236 -10.00 -12.14 23.56
N GLU A 237 -10.74 -11.92 22.47
CA GLU A 237 -12.03 -11.20 22.48
C GLU A 237 -13.14 -12.02 21.77
N PRO A 238 -13.44 -13.26 22.23
CA PRO A 238 -14.35 -14.15 21.51
C PRO A 238 -15.77 -13.59 21.41
N GLU A 239 -16.20 -12.77 22.38
CA GLU A 239 -17.49 -12.08 22.34
C GLU A 239 -17.59 -11.10 21.17
N SER A 240 -16.47 -10.46 20.78
CA SER A 240 -16.42 -9.57 19.63
C SER A 240 -16.54 -10.34 18.31
N LEU A 241 -15.92 -11.52 18.23
CA LEU A 241 -16.10 -12.41 17.08
C LEU A 241 -17.55 -12.89 16.95
N VAL A 242 -18.18 -13.26 18.07
CA VAL A 242 -19.61 -13.66 18.09
C VAL A 242 -20.50 -12.51 17.62
N ALA A 243 -20.31 -11.30 18.15
CA ALA A 243 -21.09 -10.12 17.75
C ALA A 243 -20.95 -9.83 16.24
N LEU A 244 -19.73 -9.93 15.70
CA LEU A 244 -19.47 -9.78 14.27
C LEU A 244 -20.21 -10.84 13.44
N ARG A 245 -20.11 -12.13 13.82
CA ARG A 245 -20.79 -13.23 13.13
C ARG A 245 -22.31 -13.05 13.14
N THR A 246 -22.89 -12.73 14.28
CA THR A 246 -24.33 -12.44 14.39
C THR A 246 -24.75 -11.29 13.47
N ALA A 247 -23.98 -10.22 13.41
CA ALA A 247 -24.31 -9.08 12.55
C ALA A 247 -24.16 -9.39 11.04
N ILE A 248 -23.24 -10.28 10.67
CA ILE A 248 -23.09 -10.81 9.31
C ILE A 248 -24.28 -11.70 8.95
N ASP A 249 -24.67 -12.64 9.82
CA ASP A 249 -25.81 -13.54 9.61
C ASP A 249 -27.13 -12.76 9.44
N GLU A 250 -27.27 -11.65 10.16
CA GLU A 250 -28.39 -10.72 10.05
C GLU A 250 -28.30 -9.76 8.85
N LYS A 251 -27.24 -9.87 8.02
CA LYS A 251 -26.98 -9.02 6.84
C LYS A 251 -26.88 -7.52 7.13
N ARG A 252 -26.51 -7.17 8.37
CA ARG A 252 -26.27 -5.78 8.79
C ARG A 252 -24.81 -5.38 8.63
N VAL A 253 -23.90 -6.35 8.65
CA VAL A 253 -22.46 -6.14 8.50
C VAL A 253 -21.92 -6.95 7.34
N THR A 254 -20.99 -6.38 6.58
CA THR A 254 -20.10 -7.14 5.68
C THR A 254 -18.65 -6.93 6.07
N VAL A 255 -17.80 -7.89 5.72
CA VAL A 255 -16.37 -7.84 6.00
C VAL A 255 -15.60 -7.65 4.71
N CYS A 256 -14.68 -6.68 4.73
CA CYS A 256 -13.65 -6.53 3.74
C CYS A 256 -12.42 -7.32 4.19
N GLY A 257 -12.03 -8.30 3.37
CA GLY A 257 -10.80 -9.06 3.61
C GLY A 257 -9.58 -8.19 3.36
N SER A 258 -8.49 -8.54 4.02
CA SER A 258 -7.19 -7.87 3.86
C SER A 258 -6.08 -8.88 3.61
N THR A 259 -4.82 -8.44 3.71
CA THR A 259 -3.70 -9.35 3.91
C THR A 259 -3.69 -9.90 5.34
N ARG A 260 -2.86 -10.91 5.62
CA ARG A 260 -2.79 -11.51 6.95
C ARG A 260 -2.35 -10.48 8.00
N SER A 261 -1.31 -9.73 7.67
CA SER A 261 -0.67 -8.74 8.55
C SER A 261 -1.14 -7.30 8.34
N GLY A 262 -1.84 -7.00 7.23
CA GLY A 262 -2.16 -5.63 6.84
C GLY A 262 -0.97 -4.85 6.27
N ALA A 263 0.12 -5.53 5.89
CA ALA A 263 1.34 -4.92 5.37
C ALA A 263 1.10 -4.14 4.05
N PRO A 264 1.94 -3.12 3.73
CA PRO A 264 1.86 -2.40 2.47
C PRO A 264 2.05 -3.34 1.27
N LEU A 265 1.05 -3.42 0.38
CA LEU A 265 1.01 -4.43 -0.69
C LEU A 265 2.22 -4.33 -1.63
N ALA A 266 2.62 -3.10 -1.98
CA ALA A 266 3.76 -2.85 -2.86
C ALA A 266 5.09 -3.36 -2.29
N GLU A 267 5.21 -3.49 -0.97
CA GLU A 267 6.43 -4.00 -0.31
C GLU A 267 6.52 -5.53 -0.34
N LEU A 268 5.42 -6.25 -0.56
CA LEU A 268 5.39 -7.71 -0.57
C LEU A 268 5.92 -8.25 -1.90
N ALA A 269 6.88 -9.18 -1.84
CA ALA A 269 7.29 -9.97 -3.00
C ALA A 269 6.12 -10.84 -3.51
N PRO A 270 6.08 -11.26 -4.81
CA PRO A 270 4.92 -11.94 -5.40
C PRO A 270 4.40 -13.13 -4.60
N GLU A 271 5.28 -14.06 -4.19
CA GLU A 271 4.89 -15.23 -3.41
C GLU A 271 4.46 -14.88 -2.00
N THR A 272 5.06 -13.84 -1.40
CA THR A 272 4.65 -13.36 -0.08
C THR A 272 3.29 -12.69 -0.13
N LEU A 273 3.01 -11.89 -1.16
CA LEU A 273 1.68 -11.30 -1.41
C LEU A 273 0.62 -12.39 -1.54
N LEU A 274 0.89 -13.40 -2.38
CA LEU A 274 -0.04 -14.50 -2.59
C LEU A 274 -0.26 -15.31 -1.30
N ALA A 275 0.80 -15.61 -0.55
CA ALA A 275 0.70 -16.34 0.72
C ALA A 275 -0.10 -15.55 1.77
N GLU A 276 0.16 -14.25 1.92
CA GLU A 276 -0.59 -13.36 2.83
C GLU A 276 -2.08 -13.35 2.49
N LEU A 277 -2.44 -13.25 1.21
CA LEU A 277 -3.84 -13.21 0.77
C LEU A 277 -4.53 -14.57 0.90
N LYS A 278 -3.84 -15.69 0.57
CA LYS A 278 -4.39 -17.05 0.76
C LYS A 278 -4.61 -17.36 2.24
N ALA A 279 -3.63 -17.03 3.09
CA ALA A 279 -3.75 -17.21 4.54
C ALA A 279 -4.90 -16.37 5.10
N ALA A 280 -4.99 -15.10 4.70
CA ALA A 280 -6.06 -14.22 5.17
C ALA A 280 -7.44 -14.73 4.77
N ARG A 281 -7.62 -15.10 3.50
CA ARG A 281 -8.88 -15.67 2.99
C ARG A 281 -9.28 -16.92 3.75
N SER A 282 -8.35 -17.87 3.92
CA SER A 282 -8.62 -19.14 4.63
C SER A 282 -9.01 -18.91 6.08
N ALA A 283 -8.32 -18.01 6.79
CA ALA A 283 -8.65 -17.67 8.16
C ALA A 283 -10.00 -16.94 8.28
N THR A 284 -10.33 -16.04 7.35
CA THR A 284 -11.66 -15.41 7.32
C THR A 284 -12.77 -16.44 7.12
N GLU A 285 -12.60 -17.38 6.20
CA GLU A 285 -13.57 -18.46 5.98
C GLU A 285 -13.69 -19.37 7.21
N GLN A 286 -12.57 -19.69 7.87
CA GLN A 286 -12.57 -20.49 9.10
C GLN A 286 -13.32 -19.80 10.25
N HIS A 287 -13.10 -18.50 10.46
CA HIS A 287 -13.65 -17.77 11.61
C HIS A 287 -15.07 -17.26 11.38
N LEU A 288 -15.39 -16.83 10.15
CA LEU A 288 -16.66 -16.20 9.79
C LEU A 288 -17.59 -17.10 8.96
N GLY A 289 -17.10 -18.24 8.48
CA GLY A 289 -17.86 -19.24 7.70
C GLY A 289 -17.91 -18.99 6.20
N HIS A 290 -17.51 -17.81 5.73
CA HIS A 290 -17.51 -17.43 4.32
C HIS A 290 -16.23 -16.67 3.96
N PRO A 291 -15.69 -16.85 2.74
CA PRO A 291 -14.56 -16.05 2.29
C PRO A 291 -14.97 -14.61 1.99
N PRO A 292 -14.05 -13.63 2.11
CA PRO A 292 -14.34 -12.25 1.75
C PRO A 292 -14.54 -12.09 0.24
N ARG A 293 -15.53 -11.25 -0.14
CA ARG A 293 -15.80 -10.87 -1.54
C ARG A 293 -15.16 -9.55 -1.95
N VAL A 294 -14.96 -8.65 -0.97
CA VAL A 294 -14.40 -7.31 -1.15
C VAL A 294 -13.06 -7.23 -0.43
N PHE A 295 -12.05 -6.69 -1.10
CA PHE A 295 -10.71 -6.51 -0.55
C PHE A 295 -10.50 -5.06 -0.07
N ALA A 296 -9.81 -4.88 1.05
CA ALA A 296 -9.32 -3.58 1.50
C ALA A 296 -8.03 -3.78 2.34
N ASN A 297 -7.15 -2.78 2.39
CA ASN A 297 -5.90 -2.87 3.15
C ASN A 297 -5.64 -1.60 3.95
N HIS A 298 -5.22 -1.74 5.21
CA HIS A 298 -4.89 -0.60 6.08
C HIS A 298 -3.73 0.23 5.52
N ALA A 299 -2.66 -0.45 5.09
CA ALA A 299 -1.50 0.18 4.52
C ALA A 299 -1.69 0.39 3.03
N GLY A 300 -1.36 1.60 2.54
CA GLY A 300 -1.29 1.84 1.10
C GLY A 300 -0.16 1.03 0.45
N PRO A 301 0.27 1.33 -0.76
CA PRO A 301 -0.41 1.93 -1.89
C PRO A 301 -0.92 0.86 -2.88
N MET A 302 -1.40 1.27 -4.05
CA MET A 302 -1.61 0.37 -5.18
C MET A 302 -0.34 -0.43 -5.51
N ALA A 303 -0.54 -1.67 -5.93
CA ALA A 303 0.53 -2.56 -6.36
C ALA A 303 0.16 -3.24 -7.70
N PRO A 304 1.13 -3.46 -8.59
CA PRO A 304 0.87 -3.83 -9.97
C PRO A 304 0.24 -5.21 -10.15
N LEU A 305 0.62 -6.19 -9.31
CA LEU A 305 0.11 -7.55 -9.42
C LEU A 305 -1.22 -7.77 -8.68
N VAL A 306 -1.64 -6.82 -7.84
CA VAL A 306 -2.77 -7.01 -6.92
C VAL A 306 -4.10 -7.28 -7.65
N PRO A 307 -4.50 -6.53 -8.71
CA PRO A 307 -5.75 -6.81 -9.41
C PRO A 307 -5.82 -8.24 -9.96
N GLY A 308 -4.77 -8.69 -10.64
CA GLY A 308 -4.68 -10.04 -11.19
C GLY A 308 -4.67 -11.14 -10.13
N VAL A 309 -4.01 -10.90 -8.99
CA VAL A 309 -3.99 -11.85 -7.86
C VAL A 309 -5.35 -11.92 -7.16
N LEU A 310 -5.98 -10.77 -6.90
CA LEU A 310 -7.30 -10.72 -6.26
C LEU A 310 -8.37 -11.38 -7.12
N ASN A 311 -8.38 -11.10 -8.44
CA ASN A 311 -9.30 -11.73 -9.38
C ASN A 311 -9.15 -13.27 -9.36
N ARG A 312 -7.92 -13.78 -9.46
CA ARG A 312 -7.61 -15.23 -9.40
C ARG A 312 -7.82 -15.86 -8.00
N LEU A 313 -8.04 -15.06 -6.96
CA LEU A 313 -8.46 -15.50 -5.63
C LEU A 313 -9.98 -15.36 -5.40
N GLY A 314 -10.74 -15.00 -6.43
CA GLY A 314 -12.20 -14.89 -6.38
C GLY A 314 -12.73 -13.63 -5.68
N TYR A 315 -11.90 -12.58 -5.53
CA TYR A 315 -12.40 -11.26 -5.12
C TYR A 315 -13.09 -10.58 -6.30
N HIS A 316 -14.23 -9.95 -6.02
CA HIS A 316 -15.02 -9.24 -7.02
C HIS A 316 -14.68 -7.74 -7.07
N ALA A 317 -14.37 -7.17 -5.90
CA ALA A 317 -14.16 -5.75 -5.76
C ALA A 317 -13.10 -5.41 -4.71
N ALA A 318 -12.60 -4.17 -4.76
CA ALA A 318 -11.68 -3.63 -3.78
C ALA A 318 -12.04 -2.19 -3.36
N VAL A 319 -11.64 -1.82 -2.16
CA VAL A 319 -11.60 -0.42 -1.72
C VAL A 319 -10.19 0.10 -1.98
N MET A 320 -10.07 0.97 -2.98
CA MET A 320 -8.87 1.75 -3.26
C MET A 320 -8.93 3.01 -2.42
N SER A 321 -8.53 2.92 -1.16
CA SER A 321 -8.52 4.09 -0.28
C SER A 321 -7.14 4.36 0.28
N ASN A 322 -6.98 5.61 0.68
CA ASN A 322 -5.78 6.15 1.22
C ASN A 322 -5.85 6.28 2.75
N PHE A 323 -5.97 5.17 3.47
CA PHE A 323 -5.95 5.25 4.94
C PHE A 323 -4.58 5.70 5.49
N ALA A 324 -3.52 5.67 4.68
CA ALA A 324 -2.13 5.87 5.10
C ALA A 324 -1.39 7.07 4.42
N GLY A 325 -2.07 7.97 3.72
CA GLY A 325 -1.50 9.17 3.07
C GLY A 325 -0.97 9.07 1.62
N TYR A 326 -1.05 7.94 0.93
CA TYR A 326 -0.79 7.75 -0.51
C TYR A 326 -1.85 8.30 -1.49
N PRO A 327 -1.47 9.06 -2.53
CA PRO A 327 -2.43 9.57 -3.50
C PRO A 327 -3.18 8.45 -4.23
N LEU A 328 -4.49 8.64 -4.43
CA LEU A 328 -5.27 7.83 -5.36
C LEU A 328 -4.97 8.27 -6.80
N PRO A 329 -5.12 7.37 -7.80
CA PRO A 329 -5.08 7.77 -9.20
C PRO A 329 -6.07 8.89 -9.48
N ALA A 330 -5.73 9.78 -10.40
CA ALA A 330 -6.65 10.81 -10.86
C ALA A 330 -7.83 10.14 -11.59
N GLY A 331 -8.93 9.90 -10.89
CA GLY A 331 -10.19 9.40 -11.41
C GLY A 331 -11.25 10.51 -11.42
N VAL A 332 -12.20 10.43 -12.35
CA VAL A 332 -13.34 11.35 -12.40
C VAL A 332 -14.47 10.90 -11.46
N SER A 333 -14.53 9.60 -11.10
CA SER A 333 -15.61 9.03 -10.29
C SER A 333 -15.14 8.08 -9.17
N SER A 334 -15.94 8.00 -8.11
CA SER A 334 -15.69 7.18 -6.92
C SER A 334 -15.79 5.68 -7.17
N ARG A 335 -16.65 5.21 -8.08
CA ARG A 335 -16.71 3.79 -8.50
C ARG A 335 -16.03 3.64 -9.85
N THR A 336 -15.00 2.81 -9.89
CA THR A 336 -14.16 2.60 -11.07
C THR A 336 -13.80 1.12 -11.23
N THR A 337 -13.00 0.83 -12.25
CA THR A 337 -12.38 -0.48 -12.45
C THR A 337 -10.90 -0.38 -12.10
N TRP A 338 -10.39 -1.24 -11.21
CA TRP A 338 -8.96 -1.34 -10.99
C TRP A 338 -8.37 -2.38 -11.93
N THR A 339 -7.73 -1.92 -13.01
CA THR A 339 -7.05 -2.79 -13.98
C THR A 339 -5.55 -2.84 -13.70
N GLY A 340 -5.04 -4.05 -13.49
CA GLY A 340 -3.63 -4.36 -13.33
C GLY A 340 -2.85 -4.27 -14.64
N LEU A 341 -1.54 -4.43 -14.55
CA LEU A 341 -0.67 -4.41 -15.74
C LEU A 341 -0.82 -5.66 -16.62
N ASP A 342 -1.39 -6.73 -16.07
CA ASP A 342 -1.77 -7.97 -16.76
C ASP A 342 -3.13 -7.87 -17.47
N ASN A 343 -3.73 -6.66 -17.52
CA ASN A 343 -5.04 -6.37 -18.09
C ASN A 343 -6.20 -7.10 -17.38
N MET A 344 -5.93 -7.73 -16.22
CA MET A 344 -6.97 -8.25 -15.34
C MET A 344 -7.54 -7.10 -14.52
N SER A 345 -8.85 -7.15 -14.31
CA SER A 345 -9.57 -6.11 -13.60
C SER A 345 -10.45 -6.66 -12.48
N ILE A 346 -10.67 -5.80 -11.49
CA ILE A 346 -11.70 -5.95 -10.46
C ILE A 346 -12.43 -4.62 -10.32
N GLU A 347 -13.66 -4.64 -9.81
CA GLU A 347 -14.34 -3.39 -9.48
C GLU A 347 -13.66 -2.70 -8.30
N ALA A 348 -13.76 -1.38 -8.23
CA ALA A 348 -13.12 -0.62 -7.18
C ALA A 348 -13.93 0.59 -6.72
N LEU A 349 -13.85 0.86 -5.41
CA LEU A 349 -14.24 2.13 -4.81
C LEU A 349 -12.97 2.95 -4.58
N ALA A 350 -12.77 3.99 -5.38
CA ALA A 350 -11.69 4.96 -5.30
C ALA A 350 -12.17 6.29 -4.70
N ALA A 351 -12.79 6.22 -3.52
CA ALA A 351 -13.31 7.39 -2.81
C ALA A 351 -12.32 7.89 -1.74
N GLU A 352 -12.22 9.21 -1.58
CA GLU A 352 -11.46 9.82 -0.49
C GLU A 352 -12.12 9.47 0.86
N PRO A 353 -11.35 8.95 1.84
CA PRO A 353 -11.91 8.56 3.13
C PRO A 353 -12.24 9.79 3.98
N ILE A 354 -13.47 9.82 4.51
CA ILE A 354 -13.95 10.85 5.45
C ILE A 354 -13.78 10.31 6.86
N ASP A 355 -12.86 10.89 7.63
CA ASP A 355 -12.62 10.50 9.03
C ASP A 355 -13.79 10.93 9.92
N VAL A 356 -14.62 9.97 10.35
CA VAL A 356 -15.77 10.23 11.21
C VAL A 356 -15.39 10.53 12.68
N GLY A 357 -14.11 10.36 13.03
CA GLY A 357 -13.52 10.84 14.27
C GLY A 357 -13.21 12.34 14.25
N SER A 358 -13.27 12.98 13.08
CA SER A 358 -12.98 14.41 12.91
C SER A 358 -14.26 15.26 12.83
N ALA A 359 -14.44 16.15 13.80
CA ALA A 359 -15.51 17.15 13.76
C ALA A 359 -15.44 18.05 12.51
N THR A 360 -14.24 18.36 12.04
CA THR A 360 -14.01 19.13 10.81
C THR A 360 -14.59 18.40 9.60
N ALA A 361 -14.33 17.09 9.49
CA ALA A 361 -14.84 16.27 8.40
C ALA A 361 -16.38 16.17 8.46
N MET A 362 -16.96 16.03 9.66
CA MET A 362 -18.41 16.01 9.84
C MET A 362 -19.09 17.35 9.52
N LEU A 363 -18.47 18.49 9.87
CA LEU A 363 -18.96 19.81 9.48
C LEU A 363 -18.87 20.01 7.96
N GLY A 364 -17.77 19.56 7.35
CA GLY A 364 -17.51 19.62 5.91
C GLY A 364 -18.24 18.59 5.05
N LEU A 365 -19.12 17.76 5.63
CA LEU A 365 -19.79 16.66 4.92
C LEU A 365 -20.53 17.13 3.65
N SER A 366 -21.23 18.27 3.72
CA SER A 366 -21.91 18.89 2.57
C SER A 366 -21.01 19.20 1.38
N GLN A 367 -19.73 19.55 1.60
CA GLN A 367 -18.76 19.79 0.52
C GLN A 367 -18.39 18.47 -0.18
N GLN A 368 -18.21 17.40 0.60
CA GLN A 368 -17.93 16.07 0.08
C GLN A 368 -19.14 15.50 -0.69
N MET A 369 -20.34 15.71 -0.17
CA MET A 369 -21.59 15.40 -0.86
C MET A 369 -21.69 16.14 -2.19
N GLN A 370 -21.47 17.46 -2.19
CA GLN A 370 -21.48 18.25 -3.41
C GLN A 370 -20.48 17.70 -4.45
N HIS A 371 -19.25 17.38 -4.02
CA HIS A 371 -18.22 16.91 -4.92
C HIS A 371 -18.68 15.63 -5.64
N THR A 372 -19.05 14.60 -4.88
CA THR A 372 -19.51 13.33 -5.42
C THR A 372 -20.78 13.48 -6.27
N MET A 373 -21.77 14.29 -5.85
CA MET A 373 -22.99 14.56 -6.61
C MET A 373 -22.74 15.21 -7.99
N ASN A 374 -21.66 15.97 -8.15
CA ASN A 374 -21.35 16.63 -9.42
C ASN A 374 -20.58 15.74 -10.40
N TYR A 375 -19.85 14.74 -9.91
CA TYR A 375 -18.87 13.98 -10.69
C TYR A 375 -19.17 12.48 -10.80
N ASP A 376 -19.91 11.90 -9.85
CA ASP A 376 -20.19 10.46 -9.82
C ASP A 376 -21.52 10.10 -10.48
N LEU A 377 -21.54 8.99 -11.23
CA LEU A 377 -22.78 8.34 -11.67
C LEU A 377 -23.56 7.72 -10.50
N ALA A 378 -22.84 7.22 -9.49
CA ALA A 378 -23.38 6.68 -8.25
C ALA A 378 -22.68 7.38 -7.07
N ALA A 379 -23.13 8.59 -6.75
CA ALA A 379 -22.56 9.41 -5.68
C ALA A 379 -22.48 8.62 -4.37
N SER A 380 -21.27 8.52 -3.82
CA SER A 380 -20.99 7.66 -2.67
C SER A 380 -19.95 8.30 -1.76
N LEU A 381 -20.22 8.30 -0.45
CA LEU A 381 -19.26 8.76 0.56
C LEU A 381 -18.66 7.57 1.30
N LEU A 382 -17.34 7.52 1.38
CA LEU A 382 -16.61 6.56 2.19
C LEU A 382 -16.34 7.16 3.57
N LEU A 383 -17.18 6.81 4.54
CA LEU A 383 -17.04 7.19 5.93
C LEU A 383 -16.12 6.19 6.63
N VAL A 384 -15.10 6.65 7.34
CA VAL A 384 -14.08 5.78 7.95
C VAL A 384 -13.87 6.14 9.40
N GLY A 385 -13.87 5.15 10.28
CA GLY A 385 -13.65 5.36 11.71
C GLY A 385 -13.06 4.15 12.41
N TRP A 386 -12.49 4.38 13.58
CA TRP A 386 -12.08 3.31 14.49
C TRP A 386 -13.18 3.10 15.55
N PRO A 387 -13.43 1.84 15.97
CA PRO A 387 -14.31 1.58 17.10
C PRO A 387 -13.93 2.43 18.32
N GLY A 388 -14.93 3.07 18.93
CA GLY A 388 -14.76 3.95 20.09
C GLY A 388 -14.17 5.34 19.81
N HIS A 389 -13.80 5.66 18.56
CA HIS A 389 -13.23 6.95 18.17
C HIS A 389 -14.07 7.65 17.10
N ARG A 390 -15.39 7.43 17.11
CA ARG A 390 -16.35 8.08 16.22
C ARG A 390 -16.98 9.28 16.94
N THR A 391 -17.26 10.36 16.21
CA THR A 391 -17.90 11.54 16.78
C THR A 391 -19.40 11.34 17.03
N GLU A 392 -19.98 12.13 17.93
CA GLU A 392 -21.43 12.12 18.15
C GLU A 392 -22.24 12.58 16.93
N TRP A 393 -21.65 13.37 16.03
CA TRP A 393 -22.30 13.79 14.78
C TRP A 393 -22.32 12.70 13.71
N HIS A 394 -21.41 11.72 13.79
CA HIS A 394 -21.55 10.49 13.00
C HIS A 394 -22.76 9.68 13.48
N ALA A 395 -22.96 9.59 14.80
CA ALA A 395 -24.18 8.98 15.34
C ALA A 395 -25.44 9.73 14.91
N ASP A 396 -25.41 11.07 14.89
CA ASP A 396 -26.50 11.90 14.35
C ASP A 396 -26.76 11.59 12.86
N LEU A 397 -25.71 11.52 12.03
CA LEU A 397 -25.83 11.15 10.62
C LEU A 397 -26.49 9.77 10.47
N MET A 398 -26.03 8.77 11.21
CA MET A 398 -26.63 7.43 11.19
C MET A 398 -28.07 7.44 11.70
N GLN A 399 -28.40 8.27 12.68
CA GLN A 399 -29.77 8.44 13.16
C GLN A 399 -30.69 9.05 12.08
N VAL A 400 -30.20 10.03 11.30
CA VAL A 400 -30.92 10.55 10.12
C VAL A 400 -31.26 9.41 9.17
N THR A 401 -30.31 8.51 8.88
CA THR A 401 -30.54 7.40 7.94
C THR A 401 -31.63 6.42 8.37
N ARG A 402 -31.93 6.34 9.68
CA ARG A 402 -33.04 5.50 10.19
C ARG A 402 -34.42 6.10 9.87
N ARG A 403 -34.48 7.41 9.64
CA ARG A 403 -35.72 8.17 9.41
C ARG A 403 -35.91 8.55 7.95
N SER A 404 -34.81 8.85 7.22
CA SER A 404 -34.85 9.40 5.87
C SER A 404 -33.57 9.09 5.10
N THR A 405 -33.63 9.07 3.76
CA THR A 405 -32.45 9.00 2.88
C THR A 405 -31.85 10.37 2.58
N LEU A 406 -32.26 11.42 3.31
CA LEU A 406 -31.87 12.82 3.12
C LEU A 406 -30.37 13.02 2.97
N LEU A 407 -29.60 12.54 3.94
CA LEU A 407 -28.14 12.63 3.97
C LEU A 407 -27.46 11.36 3.42
N GLY A 408 -28.22 10.53 2.72
CA GLY A 408 -27.70 9.38 1.98
C GLY A 408 -28.25 8.07 2.52
N ARG A 409 -28.14 7.02 1.71
CA ARG A 409 -28.60 5.68 2.05
C ARG A 409 -27.42 4.83 2.51
N PRO A 410 -27.42 4.30 3.74
CA PRO A 410 -26.36 3.43 4.21
C PRO A 410 -26.41 2.09 3.47
N ILE A 411 -25.24 1.56 3.12
CA ILE A 411 -25.12 0.34 2.30
C ILE A 411 -23.86 -0.45 2.67
N THR A 412 -23.95 -1.79 2.63
CA THR A 412 -22.75 -2.64 2.67
C THR A 412 -22.02 -2.61 1.32
N LEU A 413 -20.70 -2.81 1.32
CA LEU A 413 -19.88 -2.83 0.12
C LEU A 413 -20.28 -3.97 -0.82
N GLY A 414 -20.67 -5.12 -0.27
CA GLY A 414 -21.21 -6.22 -1.07
C GLY A 414 -22.45 -5.78 -1.86
N ASP A 415 -23.44 -5.21 -1.17
CA ASP A 415 -24.66 -4.70 -1.81
C ASP A 415 -24.38 -3.52 -2.74
N TYR A 416 -23.44 -2.65 -2.40
CA TYR A 416 -23.05 -1.52 -3.22
C TYR A 416 -22.53 -1.97 -4.59
N PHE A 417 -21.61 -2.93 -4.61
CA PHE A 417 -21.06 -3.47 -5.85
C PHE A 417 -22.10 -4.27 -6.64
N ASP A 418 -22.99 -5.01 -5.96
CA ASP A 418 -24.04 -5.80 -6.61
C ASP A 418 -25.18 -4.93 -7.20
N GLN A 419 -25.51 -3.78 -6.58
CA GLN A 419 -26.69 -2.95 -6.94
C GLN A 419 -26.38 -1.73 -7.79
N THR A 420 -25.17 -1.17 -7.68
CA THR A 420 -24.77 -0.03 -8.51
C THR A 420 -23.91 -0.52 -9.69
N SER A 421 -23.71 0.32 -10.69
CA SER A 421 -22.80 0.02 -11.80
C SER A 421 -22.10 1.31 -12.24
N SER A 422 -20.88 1.20 -12.75
CA SER A 422 -20.20 2.31 -13.42
C SER A 422 -19.84 1.88 -14.84
N HIS A 423 -19.91 2.81 -15.78
CA HIS A 423 -19.35 2.61 -17.12
C HIS A 423 -17.95 3.22 -17.26
N ASP A 424 -17.36 3.65 -16.14
CA ASP A 424 -16.08 4.35 -16.09
C ASP A 424 -14.95 3.33 -16.09
N TYR A 425 -14.53 2.96 -17.30
CA TYR A 425 -13.32 2.19 -17.51
C TYR A 425 -12.10 3.11 -17.47
N SER A 426 -11.31 3.03 -16.41
CA SER A 426 -10.09 3.83 -16.20
C SER A 426 -8.88 3.31 -16.98
N GLY A 427 -9.01 2.18 -17.72
CA GLY A 427 -7.89 1.56 -18.42
C GLY A 427 -6.89 0.90 -17.48
N ILE A 428 -5.77 0.46 -18.06
CA ILE A 428 -4.62 -0.04 -17.29
C ILE A 428 -4.03 1.12 -16.49
N THR A 429 -3.83 0.89 -15.19
CA THR A 429 -3.14 1.88 -14.33
C THR A 429 -1.72 2.12 -14.86
N PRO A 430 -1.33 3.38 -15.16
CA PRO A 430 0.01 3.70 -15.62
C PRO A 430 1.10 3.26 -14.64
N ALA A 431 2.24 2.78 -15.16
CA ALA A 431 3.37 2.35 -14.34
C ALA A 431 3.95 3.45 -13.43
N SER A 432 3.74 4.73 -13.80
CA SER A 432 4.12 5.91 -13.01
C SER A 432 3.33 6.08 -11.72
N ASP A 433 2.12 5.54 -11.66
CA ASP A 433 1.15 5.83 -10.60
C ASP A 433 1.35 4.89 -9.40
N TYR A 434 2.02 3.76 -9.62
CA TYR A 434 2.53 2.94 -8.52
C TYR A 434 3.64 3.69 -7.78
N PRO A 435 3.58 3.86 -6.45
CA PRO A 435 4.63 4.58 -5.75
C PRO A 435 5.87 3.71 -5.54
N SER A 436 6.94 4.36 -5.12
CA SER A 436 8.16 3.65 -4.72
C SER A 436 7.99 3.09 -3.30
N THR A 437 8.64 1.96 -3.03
CA THR A 437 8.62 1.33 -1.71
C THR A 437 9.81 1.75 -0.87
N SER A 438 9.72 1.50 0.44
CA SER A 438 10.82 1.75 1.38
C SER A 438 11.67 0.50 1.65
N ARG A 439 11.11 -0.68 1.40
CA ARG A 439 11.71 -2.01 1.61
C ARG A 439 11.05 -3.05 0.71
N VAL A 440 11.58 -4.27 0.75
CA VAL A 440 10.98 -5.47 0.14
C VAL A 440 10.85 -6.52 1.25
N ILE A 441 9.66 -7.09 1.39
CA ILE A 441 9.32 -8.16 2.32
C ILE A 441 9.19 -9.45 1.52
N ASP A 442 10.08 -10.41 1.77
CA ASP A 442 10.07 -11.73 1.16
C ASP A 442 10.26 -12.78 2.26
N SER A 443 9.15 -13.33 2.76
CA SER A 443 9.13 -14.27 3.89
C SER A 443 8.92 -15.73 3.46
N VAL A 444 8.59 -15.96 2.19
CA VAL A 444 8.22 -17.28 1.66
C VAL A 444 9.36 -17.93 0.88
N SER A 445 10.28 -17.15 0.30
CA SER A 445 11.37 -17.71 -0.50
C SER A 445 12.52 -18.23 0.38
N SER A 446 12.72 -19.55 0.41
CA SER A 446 13.89 -20.20 1.01
C SER A 446 14.65 -21.01 -0.03
N ALA A 447 15.97 -20.77 -0.15
CA ALA A 447 16.85 -21.54 -1.01
C ALA A 447 16.79 -23.04 -0.72
N SER A 448 16.73 -23.43 0.57
CA SER A 448 16.63 -24.82 0.98
C SER A 448 15.35 -25.50 0.48
N GLN A 449 14.22 -24.79 0.48
CA GLN A 449 12.95 -25.32 -0.04
C GLN A 449 13.01 -25.50 -1.56
N GLN A 450 13.59 -24.55 -2.30
CA GLN A 450 13.78 -24.67 -3.75
C GLN A 450 14.67 -25.86 -4.11
N VAL A 451 15.78 -26.04 -3.38
CA VAL A 451 16.70 -27.17 -3.57
C VAL A 451 15.99 -28.50 -3.28
N ALA A 452 15.18 -28.56 -2.22
CA ALA A 452 14.40 -29.75 -1.88
C ALA A 452 13.34 -30.07 -2.95
N ALA A 453 12.60 -29.07 -3.42
CA ALA A 453 11.59 -29.25 -4.47
C ALA A 453 12.22 -29.70 -5.79
N LEU A 454 13.38 -29.15 -6.16
CA LEU A 454 14.13 -29.63 -7.33
C LEU A 454 14.62 -31.08 -7.16
N ALA A 455 15.07 -31.45 -5.96
CA ALA A 455 15.48 -32.83 -5.67
C ALA A 455 14.31 -33.81 -5.81
N GLN A 456 13.11 -33.44 -5.34
CA GLN A 456 11.89 -34.22 -5.53
C GLN A 456 11.53 -34.34 -7.01
N LEU A 457 11.58 -33.23 -7.77
CA LEU A 457 11.34 -33.24 -9.21
C LEU A 457 12.32 -34.15 -9.96
N ALA A 458 13.59 -34.14 -9.54
CA ALA A 458 14.61 -35.02 -10.09
C ALA A 458 14.34 -36.49 -9.77
N GLY A 459 13.55 -36.81 -8.73
CA GLY A 459 13.33 -38.16 -8.23
C GLY A 459 14.41 -38.63 -7.27
N ALA A 460 15.08 -37.68 -6.62
CA ALA A 460 16.15 -37.96 -5.68
C ALA A 460 15.55 -38.43 -4.33
N THR A 461 16.13 -39.47 -3.73
CA THR A 461 15.74 -39.97 -2.41
C THR A 461 16.82 -39.66 -1.37
N GLY A 462 16.42 -39.15 -0.20
CA GLY A 462 17.34 -38.74 0.87
C GLY A 462 17.76 -37.26 0.82
N GLU A 463 18.84 -36.93 1.52
CA GLU A 463 19.33 -35.55 1.65
C GLU A 463 19.80 -34.96 0.30
N PRO A 464 19.30 -33.77 -0.12
CA PRO A 464 19.47 -33.27 -1.49
C PRO A 464 20.92 -33.28 -2.02
N PRO A 465 21.96 -32.82 -1.28
CA PRO A 465 23.32 -32.81 -1.80
C PRO A 465 23.85 -34.19 -2.23
N ALA A 466 23.58 -35.23 -1.43
CA ALA A 466 24.00 -36.59 -1.75
C ALA A 466 23.07 -37.24 -2.79
N ALA A 467 21.79 -36.90 -2.75
CA ALA A 467 20.78 -37.44 -3.65
C ALA A 467 21.05 -37.04 -5.12
N PHE A 468 21.46 -35.78 -5.38
CA PHE A 468 21.82 -35.34 -6.73
C PHE A 468 23.05 -36.06 -7.31
N ARG A 469 24.09 -36.30 -6.48
CA ARG A 469 25.29 -37.06 -6.89
C ARG A 469 24.91 -38.47 -7.34
N ASN A 470 24.09 -39.16 -6.53
CA ASN A 470 23.62 -40.51 -6.84
C ASN A 470 22.80 -40.52 -8.14
N LEU A 471 21.88 -39.56 -8.29
CA LEU A 471 21.03 -39.44 -9.46
C LEU A 471 21.83 -39.26 -10.76
N LEU A 472 22.89 -38.45 -10.72
CA LEU A 472 23.74 -38.16 -11.86
C LEU A 472 24.87 -39.19 -12.06
N GLY A 473 24.95 -40.21 -11.20
CA GLY A 473 25.98 -41.25 -11.23
C GLY A 473 27.38 -40.72 -10.90
N ALA A 474 27.47 -39.63 -10.13
CA ALA A 474 28.70 -38.92 -9.80
C ALA A 474 29.11 -39.24 -8.35
N SER A 475 29.92 -40.29 -8.15
CA SER A 475 30.39 -40.66 -6.81
C SER A 475 31.35 -39.62 -6.23
N GLU A 476 31.51 -39.61 -4.92
CA GLU A 476 32.58 -38.89 -4.24
C GLU A 476 33.92 -39.59 -4.56
N SER A 477 34.84 -38.90 -5.25
CA SER A 477 36.14 -39.46 -5.67
C SER A 477 37.27 -38.92 -4.80
N ALA A 478 38.22 -39.79 -4.43
CA ALA A 478 39.43 -39.44 -3.68
C ALA A 478 40.56 -38.85 -4.54
N GLU A 479 40.54 -39.03 -5.87
CA GLU A 479 41.60 -38.56 -6.78
C GLU A 479 41.02 -37.58 -7.84
N THR A 480 41.49 -36.33 -7.77
CA THR A 480 41.14 -35.14 -8.58
C THR A 480 39.67 -35.04 -9.04
N PRO A 481 38.70 -34.87 -8.12
CA PRO A 481 37.30 -34.64 -8.47
C PRO A 481 37.10 -33.25 -9.08
N GLY A 482 36.20 -33.15 -10.07
CA GLY A 482 35.65 -31.85 -10.48
C GLY A 482 34.61 -31.36 -9.49
N THR A 483 33.95 -30.24 -9.82
CA THR A 483 32.84 -29.71 -9.03
C THR A 483 31.55 -29.81 -9.83
N LEU A 484 30.56 -30.50 -9.27
CA LEU A 484 29.18 -30.51 -9.73
C LEU A 484 28.44 -29.33 -9.11
N TRP A 485 27.91 -28.48 -9.98
CA TRP A 485 27.08 -27.32 -9.63
C TRP A 485 25.63 -27.61 -9.96
N ILE A 486 24.74 -27.24 -9.05
CA ILE A 486 23.30 -27.46 -9.17
C ILE A 486 22.61 -26.13 -8.92
N ASN A 487 21.69 -25.75 -9.78
CA ASN A 487 20.96 -24.50 -9.69
C ASN A 487 19.47 -24.78 -9.46
N ALA A 488 18.99 -24.42 -8.27
CA ALA A 488 17.58 -24.51 -7.92
C ALA A 488 16.77 -23.27 -8.32
N SER A 489 17.42 -22.21 -8.81
CA SER A 489 16.71 -21.10 -9.47
C SER A 489 16.31 -21.51 -10.88
N SER A 490 15.20 -20.98 -11.38
CA SER A 490 14.75 -21.17 -12.77
C SER A 490 15.55 -20.41 -13.81
N LEU A 491 16.45 -19.53 -13.36
CA LEU A 491 17.24 -18.65 -14.21
C LEU A 491 18.66 -19.19 -14.37
N ASP A 492 19.20 -19.10 -15.59
CA ASP A 492 20.57 -19.49 -15.87
C ASP A 492 21.57 -18.64 -15.09
N CYS A 493 22.57 -19.28 -14.50
CA CYS A 493 23.67 -18.61 -13.81
C CYS A 493 24.95 -18.64 -14.67
N PRO A 494 25.63 -17.51 -14.92
CA PRO A 494 26.92 -17.50 -15.63
C PRO A 494 27.98 -18.30 -14.88
N MET A 495 28.76 -19.13 -15.58
CA MET A 495 29.77 -20.01 -14.97
C MET A 495 30.99 -20.26 -15.87
N ALA A 496 32.03 -20.90 -15.33
CA ALA A 496 33.19 -21.32 -16.11
C ALA A 496 32.81 -22.22 -17.29
N GLY A 497 33.21 -21.82 -18.50
CA GLY A 497 32.97 -22.59 -19.73
C GLY A 497 31.51 -22.59 -20.22
N GLY A 498 30.62 -21.71 -19.75
CA GLY A 498 29.25 -21.57 -20.27
C GLY A 498 28.26 -20.96 -19.28
N SER A 499 27.02 -21.44 -19.27
CA SER A 499 26.04 -21.19 -18.20
C SER A 499 25.76 -22.48 -17.43
N LEU A 500 25.41 -22.32 -16.15
CA LEU A 500 24.70 -23.31 -15.35
C LEU A 500 23.20 -23.12 -15.61
N PRO A 501 22.53 -24.10 -16.25
CA PRO A 501 21.13 -23.99 -16.59
C PRO A 501 20.26 -23.76 -15.36
N GLY A 502 19.19 -22.98 -15.49
CA GLY A 502 18.10 -22.93 -14.51
C GLY A 502 17.50 -24.31 -14.27
N CYS A 503 17.13 -24.60 -13.01
CA CYS A 503 16.62 -25.89 -12.55
C CYS A 503 17.44 -27.08 -13.08
N GLY A 504 18.77 -26.96 -13.03
CA GLY A 504 19.67 -27.86 -13.72
C GLY A 504 21.04 -27.99 -13.08
N TRP A 505 21.95 -28.65 -13.80
CA TRP A 505 23.29 -28.94 -13.30
C TRP A 505 24.37 -28.72 -14.35
N ARG A 506 25.59 -28.50 -13.86
CA ARG A 506 26.81 -28.49 -14.66
C ARG A 506 27.97 -29.00 -13.84
N TRP A 507 28.71 -29.95 -14.37
CA TRP A 507 29.97 -30.42 -13.83
C TRP A 507 31.13 -29.74 -14.54
N LEU A 508 32.10 -29.29 -13.76
CA LEU A 508 33.34 -28.70 -14.26
C LEU A 508 34.52 -29.52 -13.74
N PRO A 509 35.49 -29.89 -14.59
CA PRO A 509 36.70 -30.55 -14.14
C PRO A 509 37.48 -29.64 -13.19
N ALA A 510 38.26 -30.23 -12.28
CA ALA A 510 39.26 -29.49 -11.53
C ALA A 510 40.19 -28.79 -12.53
N ILE A 511 40.40 -27.49 -12.33
CA ILE A 511 41.13 -26.65 -13.28
C ILE A 511 42.58 -27.16 -13.39
N ASP A 512 43.01 -27.46 -14.61
CA ASP A 512 44.43 -27.68 -14.92
C ASP A 512 45.11 -26.31 -14.98
N THR A 513 46.01 -26.04 -14.04
CA THR A 513 46.67 -24.73 -13.83
C THR A 513 47.61 -24.38 -14.98
N LYS A 514 47.07 -24.01 -16.15
CA LYS A 514 47.81 -23.15 -17.08
C LYS A 514 47.72 -21.71 -16.57
N ALA A 515 48.86 -21.02 -16.56
CA ALA A 515 48.98 -19.66 -16.04
C ALA A 515 48.00 -18.70 -16.74
N GLN A 516 46.85 -18.46 -16.12
CA GLN A 516 45.98 -17.35 -16.48
C GLN A 516 46.60 -16.05 -15.96
N PRO A 517 46.39 -14.90 -16.64
CA PRO A 517 46.78 -13.62 -16.09
C PRO A 517 46.07 -13.42 -14.74
N PRO A 518 46.72 -12.78 -13.74
CA PRO A 518 46.10 -12.51 -12.45
C PRO A 518 44.80 -11.72 -12.65
N ARG A 519 43.75 -12.15 -11.93
CA ARG A 519 42.43 -11.49 -11.97
C ARG A 519 42.42 -10.13 -11.31
N CYS A 520 43.39 -9.85 -10.44
CA CYS A 520 43.60 -8.54 -9.84
C CYS A 520 45.08 -8.17 -9.88
N GLU A 521 45.36 -7.04 -10.50
CA GLU A 521 46.65 -6.35 -10.46
C GLU A 521 46.46 -4.94 -9.90
N PRO A 522 47.53 -4.26 -9.47
CA PRO A 522 47.47 -2.86 -9.11
C PRO A 522 46.71 -2.01 -10.16
N GLY A 523 45.50 -1.55 -9.81
CA GLY A 523 44.69 -0.65 -10.62
C GLY A 523 43.83 -1.34 -11.69
N VAL A 524 43.84 -2.67 -11.78
CA VAL A 524 43.08 -3.42 -12.80
C VAL A 524 42.49 -4.71 -12.24
N LEU A 525 41.18 -4.88 -12.38
CA LEU A 525 40.48 -6.16 -12.22
C LEU A 525 40.12 -6.71 -13.60
N ARG A 526 40.27 -8.01 -13.83
CA ARG A 526 39.92 -8.63 -15.11
C ARG A 526 39.40 -10.05 -14.98
N ASN A 527 38.56 -10.42 -15.93
CA ASN A 527 38.15 -11.80 -16.17
C ASN A 527 38.03 -12.06 -17.68
N GLU A 528 37.36 -13.14 -18.06
CA GLU A 528 37.19 -13.60 -19.44
C GLU A 528 36.31 -12.68 -20.28
N HIS A 529 35.49 -11.83 -19.63
CA HIS A 529 34.51 -10.98 -20.29
C HIS A 529 34.93 -9.52 -20.34
N LEU A 530 35.52 -9.02 -19.25
CA LEU A 530 35.76 -7.59 -19.07
C LEU A 530 37.01 -7.27 -18.25
N GLU A 531 37.44 -6.02 -18.38
CA GLU A 531 38.47 -5.36 -17.60
C GLU A 531 37.88 -4.11 -16.92
N VAL A 532 38.14 -3.95 -15.62
CA VAL A 532 37.77 -2.79 -14.80
C VAL A 532 39.05 -2.07 -14.38
N VAL A 533 39.19 -0.82 -14.81
CA VAL A 533 40.39 0.00 -14.60
C VAL A 533 40.10 1.08 -13.56
N PHE A 534 40.93 1.17 -12.53
CA PHE A 534 40.79 2.13 -11.44
C PHE A 534 41.65 3.38 -11.68
N ASP A 535 41.10 4.54 -11.37
CA ASP A 535 41.85 5.80 -11.43
C ASP A 535 42.68 5.96 -10.14
N PRO A 536 44.01 6.17 -10.24
CA PRO A 536 44.87 6.34 -9.06
C PRO A 536 44.56 7.62 -8.27
N THR A 537 43.94 8.63 -8.89
CA THR A 537 43.66 9.91 -8.22
C THR A 537 42.38 9.85 -7.40
N SER A 538 41.29 9.39 -8.01
CA SER A 538 39.97 9.32 -7.39
C SER A 538 39.74 8.03 -6.62
N GLY A 539 40.45 6.93 -6.92
CA GLY A 539 40.22 5.61 -6.33
C GLY A 539 38.99 4.87 -6.90
N GLY A 540 38.20 5.52 -7.76
CA GLY A 540 37.02 4.95 -8.41
C GLY A 540 37.34 4.18 -9.70
N ILE A 541 36.29 3.65 -10.33
CA ILE A 541 36.37 2.96 -11.62
C ILE A 541 36.42 4.00 -12.74
N SER A 542 37.58 4.13 -13.38
CA SER A 542 37.77 5.02 -14.52
C SER A 542 37.10 4.49 -15.79
N ALA A 543 37.15 3.18 -16.01
CA ALA A 543 36.55 2.54 -17.17
C ALA A 543 36.31 1.05 -16.93
N THR A 544 35.19 0.57 -17.47
CA THR A 544 34.89 -0.85 -17.65
C THR A 544 34.82 -1.14 -19.15
N ARG A 545 35.63 -2.11 -19.61
CA ARG A 545 35.76 -2.46 -21.03
C ARG A 545 35.50 -3.94 -21.21
N PHE A 546 34.69 -4.28 -22.21
CA PHE A 546 34.57 -5.65 -22.65
C PHE A 546 35.72 -6.02 -23.58
N HIS A 547 36.11 -7.30 -23.61
CA HIS A 547 37.14 -7.77 -24.54
C HIS A 547 36.62 -7.90 -25.97
N ASP A 548 35.32 -8.14 -26.14
CA ASP A 548 34.67 -8.40 -27.44
C ASP A 548 34.11 -7.14 -28.12
N ARG A 549 34.00 -6.01 -27.41
CA ARG A 549 33.49 -4.74 -27.95
C ARG A 549 34.25 -3.53 -27.44
N ARG A 550 34.32 -2.51 -28.28
CA ARG A 550 35.09 -1.29 -28.02
C ARG A 550 34.31 -0.29 -27.19
N GLY A 551 35.04 0.47 -26.36
CA GLY A 551 34.53 1.63 -25.63
C GLY A 551 34.43 1.40 -24.13
N ASN A 552 34.22 2.47 -23.39
CA ASN A 552 33.90 2.40 -21.97
C ASN A 552 32.39 2.17 -21.80
N HIS A 553 32.02 1.23 -20.94
CA HIS A 553 30.64 0.87 -20.65
C HIS A 553 30.14 1.44 -19.33
N LEU A 554 31.04 1.61 -18.37
CA LEU A 554 30.73 2.10 -17.03
C LEU A 554 31.96 2.79 -16.44
N SER A 555 31.77 3.98 -15.90
CA SER A 555 32.67 4.58 -14.90
C SER A 555 31.90 4.75 -13.60
N GLN A 556 32.60 4.68 -12.47
CA GLN A 556 32.02 4.86 -11.15
C GLN A 556 32.96 5.66 -10.25
N GLN A 557 32.39 6.52 -9.42
CA GLN A 557 33.08 7.18 -8.31
C GLN A 557 32.14 7.33 -7.12
N LEU A 558 32.69 7.34 -5.91
CA LEU A 558 31.92 7.74 -4.74
C LEU A 558 31.75 9.27 -4.74
N ALA A 559 30.56 9.72 -4.37
CA ALA A 559 30.22 11.13 -4.20
C ALA A 559 29.75 11.36 -2.76
N VAL A 560 30.12 12.50 -2.19
CA VAL A 560 29.63 12.95 -0.87
C VAL A 560 28.73 14.17 -1.06
N ALA A 561 27.59 14.17 -0.39
CA ALA A 561 26.68 15.29 -0.32
C ALA A 561 26.40 15.63 1.14
N PRO A 562 26.23 16.90 1.51
CA PRO A 562 25.88 17.26 2.86
C PRO A 562 24.38 17.06 3.15
N LEU A 563 24.05 16.78 4.41
CA LEU A 563 22.69 16.65 4.94
C LEU A 563 22.39 17.73 6.00
N GLY A 564 21.17 18.25 5.99
CA GLY A 564 20.69 19.25 6.97
C GLY A 564 20.57 20.69 6.42
N PRO A 565 20.22 21.67 7.28
CA PRO A 565 19.94 23.04 6.84
C PRO A 565 21.16 23.74 6.21
N PRO A 566 20.93 24.75 5.34
CA PRO A 566 22.00 25.49 4.67
C PRO A 566 22.95 26.12 5.70
N GLY A 567 24.23 25.70 5.72
CA GLY A 567 25.25 26.24 6.63
C GLY A 567 26.07 25.17 7.37
N ILE A 568 25.43 24.09 7.84
CA ILE A 568 26.12 22.91 8.43
C ILE A 568 26.86 22.11 7.33
N ALA A 569 26.30 22.21 6.13
CA ALA A 569 26.54 21.45 4.91
C ALA A 569 27.70 21.92 4.00
N ALA A 570 28.31 23.08 4.22
CA ALA A 570 29.28 23.62 3.27
C ALA A 570 30.68 23.00 3.44
N GLY A 571 31.26 22.50 2.34
CA GLY A 571 32.68 22.15 2.23
C GLY A 571 33.06 20.71 2.52
N LEU A 572 32.12 19.75 2.44
CA LEU A 572 32.47 18.33 2.51
C LEU A 572 33.09 17.85 1.19
N GLN A 573 34.20 17.12 1.28
CA GLN A 573 34.88 16.53 0.14
C GLN A 573 35.28 15.09 0.43
N LEU A 574 35.38 14.29 -0.63
CA LEU A 574 35.94 12.95 -0.55
C LEU A 574 37.44 13.04 -0.87
N ALA A 575 38.29 12.58 0.05
CA ALA A 575 39.73 12.52 -0.09
C ALA A 575 40.18 11.06 -0.27
N PRO A 576 40.61 10.64 -1.47
CA PRO A 576 41.09 9.28 -1.73
C PRO A 576 42.45 9.02 -1.05
N ASP A 577 42.62 7.83 -0.47
CA ASP A 577 43.84 7.36 0.20
C ASP A 577 44.47 6.15 -0.52
N GLY A 578 44.23 6.06 -1.84
CA GLY A 578 44.74 5.00 -2.71
C GLY A 578 43.95 3.69 -2.63
N TRP A 579 44.49 2.66 -3.28
CA TRP A 579 43.91 1.34 -3.36
C TRP A 579 44.96 0.24 -3.20
N GLU A 580 44.51 -0.97 -2.89
CA GLU A 580 45.37 -2.16 -2.80
C GLU A 580 44.68 -3.42 -3.35
N VAL A 581 45.49 -4.38 -3.80
CA VAL A 581 45.02 -5.70 -4.19
C VAL A 581 44.71 -6.50 -2.92
N ALA A 582 43.45 -6.83 -2.70
CA ALA A 582 43.02 -7.62 -1.55
C ALA A 582 43.00 -9.12 -1.84
N GLU A 583 42.62 -9.51 -3.07
CA GLU A 583 42.60 -10.91 -3.49
C GLU A 583 42.85 -11.02 -5.00
N SER A 584 43.64 -12.01 -5.41
CA SER A 584 43.71 -12.48 -6.80
C SER A 584 43.78 -13.99 -6.77
N SER A 585 42.65 -14.65 -7.01
CA SER A 585 42.52 -16.10 -7.10
C SER A 585 42.00 -16.52 -8.47
N ASP A 586 41.94 -17.83 -8.73
CA ASP A 586 41.39 -18.37 -9.99
C ASP A 586 39.89 -18.14 -10.12
N THR A 587 39.19 -17.92 -9.01
CA THR A 587 37.73 -17.76 -8.97
C THR A 587 37.28 -16.31 -8.86
N ARG A 588 38.12 -15.39 -8.35
CA ARG A 588 37.79 -13.96 -8.27
C ARG A 588 39.00 -13.05 -8.09
N GLY A 589 38.84 -11.80 -8.49
CA GLY A 589 39.72 -10.70 -8.13
C GLY A 589 39.03 -9.72 -7.20
N THR A 590 39.76 -9.13 -6.25
CA THR A 590 39.25 -8.08 -5.38
C THR A 590 40.28 -6.96 -5.19
N LEU A 591 39.83 -5.72 -5.38
CA LEU A 591 40.58 -4.50 -5.11
C LEU A 591 39.86 -3.67 -4.04
N VAL A 592 40.61 -3.08 -3.11
CA VAL A 592 40.06 -2.25 -2.03
C VAL A 592 40.56 -0.82 -2.18
N SER A 593 39.65 0.13 -2.42
CA SER A 593 39.91 1.57 -2.42
C SER A 593 39.57 2.18 -1.06
N ARG A 594 40.43 3.06 -0.56
CA ARG A 594 40.24 3.76 0.73
C ARG A 594 39.99 5.24 0.51
N TYR A 595 39.12 5.82 1.33
CA TYR A 595 38.76 7.22 1.28
C TYR A 595 38.55 7.79 2.67
N ARG A 596 38.65 9.11 2.80
CA ARG A 596 38.20 9.88 3.95
C ARG A 596 37.19 10.93 3.51
N VAL A 597 36.12 11.09 4.28
CA VAL A 597 35.28 12.28 4.18
C VAL A 597 35.96 13.37 4.98
N VAL A 598 36.26 14.50 4.36
CA VAL A 598 36.91 15.65 5.02
C VAL A 598 36.02 16.89 4.95
N ASP A 599 36.17 17.79 5.92
CA ASP A 599 35.60 19.13 5.82
C ASP A 599 36.52 20.12 5.09
N ARG A 600 36.10 21.38 5.00
CA ARG A 600 36.85 22.48 4.37
C ARG A 600 38.24 22.71 4.96
N ASP A 601 38.45 22.32 6.22
CA ASP A 601 39.71 22.49 6.94
C ASP A 601 40.59 21.24 6.82
N GLY A 602 40.15 20.24 6.04
CA GLY A 602 40.84 18.96 5.84
C GLY A 602 40.68 17.99 7.00
N LYS A 603 39.83 18.29 7.99
CA LYS A 603 39.62 17.40 9.13
C LYS A 603 38.81 16.19 8.69
N SER A 604 39.34 15.00 8.97
CA SER A 604 38.66 13.74 8.66
C SER A 604 37.43 13.55 9.56
N LEU A 605 36.29 13.35 8.92
CA LEU A 605 34.99 13.13 9.55
C LEU A 605 34.61 11.65 9.53
N ALA A 606 34.98 10.91 8.50
CA ALA A 606 34.72 9.48 8.37
C ALA A 606 35.77 8.80 7.51
N ALA A 607 35.99 7.49 7.72
CA ALA A 607 36.75 6.62 6.84
C ALA A 607 35.79 5.75 6.02
N ILE A 608 36.11 5.53 4.74
CA ILE A 608 35.33 4.71 3.82
C ILE A 608 36.26 3.69 3.17
N ARG A 609 35.81 2.43 3.09
CA ARG A 609 36.49 1.39 2.28
C ARG A 609 35.52 0.82 1.26
N GLN A 610 35.90 0.87 -0.02
CA GLN A 610 35.17 0.25 -1.12
C GLN A 610 35.91 -1.01 -1.56
N ARG A 611 35.29 -2.17 -1.37
CA ARG A 611 35.74 -3.46 -1.90
C ARG A 611 35.04 -3.72 -3.22
N THR A 612 35.78 -3.73 -4.32
CA THR A 612 35.27 -4.08 -5.65
C THR A 612 35.73 -5.48 -6.03
N THR A 613 34.78 -6.35 -6.34
CA THR A 613 35.02 -7.77 -6.65
C THR A 613 34.54 -8.08 -8.06
N LEU A 614 35.36 -8.84 -8.80
CA LEU A 614 35.01 -9.40 -10.10
C LEU A 614 35.19 -10.91 -10.04
N GLN A 615 34.09 -11.65 -10.13
CA GLN A 615 34.10 -13.12 -10.17
C GLN A 615 34.55 -13.61 -11.54
N ALA A 616 35.18 -14.78 -11.57
CA ALA A 616 35.42 -15.53 -12.80
C ALA A 616 34.10 -15.74 -13.55
N HIS A 617 34.10 -15.55 -14.87
CA HIS A 617 32.95 -15.79 -15.75
C HIS A 617 31.67 -15.01 -15.46
N SER A 618 31.75 -14.01 -14.58
CA SER A 618 30.64 -13.08 -14.31
C SER A 618 30.79 -11.81 -15.13
N ARG A 619 29.68 -11.16 -15.46
CA ARG A 619 29.66 -9.78 -15.99
C ARG A 619 29.32 -8.76 -14.91
N ASN A 620 29.21 -9.21 -13.66
CA ASN A 620 28.81 -8.39 -12.54
C ASN A 620 30.04 -7.79 -11.85
N ILE A 621 29.94 -6.51 -11.50
CA ILE A 621 30.92 -5.82 -10.66
C ILE A 621 30.27 -5.63 -9.30
N ASP A 622 30.68 -6.44 -8.33
CA ASP A 622 30.15 -6.39 -6.97
C ASP A 622 30.94 -5.35 -6.15
N ILE A 623 30.22 -4.46 -5.48
CA ILE A 623 30.79 -3.39 -4.66
C ILE A 623 30.21 -3.47 -3.26
N GLU A 624 31.09 -3.58 -2.26
CA GLU A 624 30.77 -3.40 -0.86
C GLU A 624 31.47 -2.14 -0.35
N VAL A 625 30.72 -1.25 0.29
CA VAL A 625 31.25 -0.02 0.89
C VAL A 625 31.02 -0.08 2.39
N SER A 626 32.06 0.14 3.17
CA SER A 626 31.98 0.33 4.61
C SER A 626 32.21 1.79 4.96
N PHE A 627 31.48 2.28 5.95
CA PHE A 627 31.55 3.65 6.46
C PHE A 627 31.80 3.62 7.96
N GLU A 628 32.85 4.28 8.41
CA GLU A 628 33.26 4.40 9.82
C GLU A 628 33.31 5.89 10.21
N PRO A 629 32.38 6.40 11.03
CA PRO A 629 32.40 7.78 11.51
C PRO A 629 33.57 8.00 12.47
N LEU A 630 34.34 9.06 12.22
CA LEU A 630 35.48 9.51 13.05
C LEU A 630 35.15 10.77 13.87
N ALA A 631 34.05 11.45 13.55
CA ALA A 631 33.57 12.63 14.25
C ALA A 631 32.04 12.73 14.19
N ASP A 632 31.42 13.36 15.20
CA ASP A 632 29.96 13.54 15.28
C ASP A 632 29.37 14.22 14.03
N ARG A 633 30.15 15.09 13.37
CA ARG A 633 29.73 15.76 12.13
C ARG A 633 29.50 14.81 10.96
N ALA A 634 30.00 13.57 11.01
CA ALA A 634 29.79 12.54 9.98
C ALA A 634 28.29 12.23 9.75
N LYS A 635 27.43 12.37 10.77
CA LYS A 635 25.98 12.20 10.62
C LYS A 635 25.34 13.19 9.64
N HIS A 636 26.04 14.26 9.26
CA HIS A 636 25.59 15.27 8.30
C HIS A 636 26.14 15.05 6.89
N CYS A 637 26.58 13.83 6.56
CA CYS A 637 26.99 13.47 5.21
C CYS A 637 26.14 12.32 4.66
N ALA A 638 25.86 12.39 3.36
CA ALA A 638 25.35 11.30 2.55
C ALA A 638 26.45 10.88 1.57
N VAL A 639 26.54 9.58 1.33
CA VAL A 639 27.46 9.00 0.34
C VAL A 639 26.64 8.29 -0.72
N ALA A 640 26.96 8.55 -1.98
CA ALA A 640 26.34 7.89 -3.12
C ALA A 640 27.41 7.26 -4.01
N SER A 641 27.07 6.16 -4.68
CA SER A 641 27.83 5.67 -5.82
C SER A 641 27.31 6.36 -7.08
N ARG A 642 28.13 7.20 -7.69
CA ARG A 642 27.83 7.88 -8.95
C ARG A 642 28.40 7.08 -10.10
N ILE A 643 27.53 6.68 -11.03
CA ILE A 643 27.94 6.04 -12.28
C ILE A 643 27.75 6.95 -13.47
N ALA A 644 28.62 6.78 -14.46
CA ALA A 644 28.42 7.29 -15.82
C ALA A 644 28.35 6.08 -16.77
N VAL A 645 27.20 5.91 -17.42
CA VAL A 645 26.99 4.85 -18.41
C VAL A 645 27.39 5.32 -19.81
N ARG A 646 27.42 4.37 -20.75
CA ARG A 646 27.80 4.66 -22.13
C ARG A 646 26.79 5.52 -22.88
N ASP A 647 25.50 5.20 -22.75
CA ASP A 647 24.42 5.80 -23.52
C ASP A 647 23.73 6.89 -22.70
N GLU A 648 23.51 8.08 -23.27
CA GLU A 648 22.84 9.19 -22.58
C GLU A 648 21.31 9.02 -22.54
N ASP A 649 20.74 8.37 -23.55
CA ASP A 649 19.29 8.21 -23.76
C ASP A 649 18.73 6.92 -23.17
N PHE A 650 19.37 6.37 -22.13
CA PHE A 650 18.86 5.15 -21.48
C PHE A 650 17.47 5.36 -20.87
N VAL A 651 16.64 4.32 -20.93
CA VAL A 651 15.33 4.28 -20.26
C VAL A 651 15.52 3.65 -18.89
N LEU A 652 15.05 4.34 -17.86
CA LEU A 652 15.12 3.85 -16.49
C LEU A 652 13.92 2.92 -16.23
N SER A 653 14.18 1.76 -15.64
CA SER A 653 13.15 0.93 -15.01
C SER A 653 13.50 0.72 -13.54
N ARG A 654 12.48 0.36 -12.74
CA ARG A 654 12.62 0.01 -11.33
C ARG A 654 12.00 -1.35 -11.06
N GLY A 655 12.62 -2.11 -10.17
CA GLY A 655 12.04 -3.32 -9.64
C GLY A 655 10.91 -2.98 -8.66
N LEU A 656 9.74 -3.60 -8.85
CA LEU A 656 8.62 -3.60 -7.91
C LEU A 656 7.91 -4.96 -8.01
N GLN A 657 7.64 -5.64 -6.90
CA GLN A 657 7.01 -6.97 -6.89
C GLN A 657 7.59 -7.96 -7.93
N GLY A 658 8.92 -8.04 -8.05
CA GLY A 658 9.57 -8.99 -8.97
C GLY A 658 9.41 -8.68 -10.47
N ILE A 659 8.87 -7.52 -10.84
CA ILE A 659 8.74 -7.07 -12.24
C ILE A 659 9.56 -5.80 -12.52
N ASP A 660 9.94 -5.62 -13.78
CA ASP A 660 10.62 -4.43 -14.30
C ASP A 660 9.60 -3.39 -14.75
N LEU A 661 9.44 -2.31 -13.99
CA LEU A 661 8.53 -1.20 -14.30
C LEU A 661 9.28 -0.01 -14.91
N PRO A 662 8.99 0.36 -16.17
CA PRO A 662 9.51 1.58 -16.77
C PRO A 662 9.09 2.82 -15.97
N THR A 663 9.98 3.81 -15.89
CA THR A 663 9.68 5.07 -15.19
C THR A 663 10.37 6.27 -15.83
N GLY A 664 9.63 7.37 -15.96
CA GLY A 664 10.16 8.68 -16.36
C GLY A 664 10.65 9.53 -15.18
N ALA A 665 10.50 9.05 -13.93
CA ALA A 665 10.90 9.80 -12.75
C ALA A 665 12.43 9.92 -12.67
N SER A 666 12.92 11.13 -12.39
CA SER A 666 14.36 11.35 -12.14
C SER A 666 14.81 10.81 -10.78
N ARG A 667 13.87 10.59 -9.85
CA ARG A 667 14.12 10.05 -8.51
C ARG A 667 13.26 8.82 -8.29
N VAL A 668 13.89 7.72 -7.90
CA VAL A 668 13.21 6.45 -7.70
C VAL A 668 13.79 5.75 -6.48
N ARG A 669 12.95 5.20 -5.60
CA ARG A 669 13.40 4.26 -4.56
C ARG A 669 13.14 2.83 -5.04
N SER A 670 14.20 2.03 -5.14
CA SER A 670 14.10 0.59 -5.44
C SER A 670 15.40 -0.13 -5.03
N ALA A 671 15.27 -1.42 -4.74
CA ALA A 671 16.43 -2.30 -4.55
C ALA A 671 17.08 -2.70 -5.89
N CYS A 672 16.38 -2.51 -7.01
CA CYS A 672 16.87 -2.84 -8.33
C CYS A 672 16.42 -1.79 -9.36
N VAL A 673 17.34 -1.28 -10.17
CA VAL A 673 17.00 -0.41 -11.30
C VAL A 673 17.64 -0.91 -12.59
N GLY A 674 16.89 -0.84 -13.68
CA GLY A 674 17.38 -1.13 -15.02
C GLY A 674 17.71 0.13 -15.79
N LEU A 675 18.81 0.10 -16.52
CA LEU A 675 19.22 1.11 -17.47
C LEU A 675 19.17 0.45 -18.85
N ALA A 676 18.00 0.51 -19.48
CA ALA A 676 17.78 -0.07 -20.79
C ALA A 676 18.41 0.83 -21.86
N SER A 677 19.29 0.25 -22.68
CA SER A 677 19.92 0.91 -23.81
C SER A 677 20.19 -0.07 -24.94
N GLU A 678 20.43 0.43 -26.14
CA GLU A 678 20.73 -0.42 -27.31
C GLU A 678 22.16 -0.99 -27.27
N ILE A 679 23.13 -0.23 -26.75
CA ILE A 679 24.56 -0.61 -26.83
C ILE A 679 24.99 -1.44 -25.63
N SER A 680 24.50 -1.10 -24.44
CA SER A 680 24.98 -1.65 -23.18
C SER A 680 23.90 -1.60 -22.09
N PRO A 681 22.86 -2.46 -22.18
CA PRO A 681 21.86 -2.55 -21.13
C PRO A 681 22.52 -2.98 -19.82
N MET A 682 22.06 -2.39 -18.71
CA MET A 682 22.64 -2.61 -17.39
C MET A 682 21.57 -2.67 -16.31
N ALA A 683 21.91 -3.25 -15.17
CA ALA A 683 21.13 -3.11 -13.94
C ALA A 683 22.02 -2.73 -12.75
N VAL A 684 21.44 -2.02 -11.79
CA VAL A 684 22.04 -1.76 -10.47
C VAL A 684 21.21 -2.51 -9.44
N LEU A 685 21.82 -3.49 -8.80
CA LEU A 685 21.22 -4.28 -7.72
C LEU A 685 21.74 -3.77 -6.39
N CYS A 686 20.89 -3.62 -5.38
CA CYS A 686 21.24 -3.12 -4.06
C CYS A 686 20.80 -4.11 -2.98
N ASP A 687 21.59 -4.22 -1.91
CA ASP A 687 21.28 -5.03 -0.73
C ASP A 687 19.94 -4.69 -0.07
N GLN A 688 19.52 -3.44 -0.19
CA GLN A 688 18.31 -2.85 0.37
C GLN A 688 17.72 -1.87 -0.64
N VAL A 689 16.52 -1.38 -0.38
CA VAL A 689 15.91 -0.32 -1.20
C VAL A 689 16.70 0.98 -1.03
N ARG A 690 17.24 1.50 -2.14
CA ARG A 690 18.04 2.74 -2.16
C ARG A 690 17.35 3.81 -2.99
N LEU A 691 17.66 5.08 -2.71
CA LEU A 691 17.28 6.19 -3.58
C LEU A 691 18.26 6.30 -4.75
N HIS A 692 17.71 6.27 -5.96
CA HIS A 692 18.41 6.48 -7.22
C HIS A 692 18.03 7.83 -7.80
N TYR A 693 19.02 8.58 -8.28
CA TYR A 693 18.83 9.89 -8.89
C TYR A 693 19.49 9.97 -10.27
N ARG A 694 18.66 10.07 -11.32
CA ARG A 694 19.10 10.32 -12.69
C ARG A 694 19.40 11.80 -12.86
N HIS A 695 20.63 12.11 -13.24
CA HIS A 695 21.04 13.45 -13.68
C HIS A 695 20.75 13.62 -15.18
N SER A 696 20.88 14.84 -15.70
CA SER A 696 20.86 15.04 -17.16
C SER A 696 22.00 14.26 -17.83
N GLY A 697 21.68 13.57 -18.93
CA GLY A 697 22.63 12.76 -19.70
C GLY A 697 22.85 11.36 -19.11
N ARG A 698 24.12 10.92 -19.08
CA ARG A 698 24.54 9.53 -18.79
C ARG A 698 24.79 9.19 -17.32
N MET A 699 24.36 10.02 -16.37
CA MET A 699 24.75 9.87 -14.95
C MET A 699 23.59 9.41 -14.06
N LEU A 700 23.90 8.49 -13.14
CA LEU A 700 22.98 7.98 -12.12
C LEU A 700 23.71 7.92 -10.77
N ASP A 701 23.08 8.48 -9.73
CA ASP A 701 23.54 8.32 -8.35
C ASP A 701 22.69 7.28 -7.64
N THR A 702 23.33 6.35 -6.92
CA THR A 702 22.68 5.43 -5.99
C THR A 702 23.14 5.75 -4.57
N THR A 703 22.19 6.11 -3.70
CA THR A 703 22.49 6.50 -2.32
C THR A 703 22.87 5.28 -1.48
N LEU A 704 24.07 5.29 -0.89
CA LEU A 704 24.58 4.20 -0.06
C LEU A 704 24.30 4.44 1.42
N PHE A 705 24.51 5.69 1.87
CA PHE A 705 24.33 6.08 3.27
C PHE A 705 23.63 7.44 3.34
N GLU A 706 22.55 7.53 4.13
CA GLU A 706 21.89 8.77 4.54
C GLU A 706 22.15 8.93 6.05
N ALA A 707 23.08 9.80 6.47
CA ALA A 707 23.39 10.10 7.87
C ALA A 707 23.97 8.93 8.73
N ALA A 708 25.12 8.40 8.34
CA ALA A 708 25.81 7.35 9.11
C ALA A 708 26.51 7.93 10.36
N GLY A 709 25.79 7.96 11.49
CA GLY A 709 26.36 8.22 12.82
C GLY A 709 27.08 7.02 13.44
N GLU A 710 26.95 5.84 12.82
CA GLU A 710 27.48 4.56 13.29
C GLU A 710 28.19 3.80 12.16
N ASN A 711 28.97 2.78 12.52
CA ASN A 711 29.61 1.88 11.56
C ASN A 711 28.54 1.14 10.75
N THR A 712 28.60 1.25 9.43
CA THR A 712 27.61 0.61 8.56
C THR A 712 28.23 0.16 7.24
N THR A 713 27.57 -0.77 6.57
CA THR A 713 27.97 -1.29 5.25
C THR A 713 26.82 -1.18 4.26
N ALA A 714 27.14 -1.02 2.99
CA ALA A 714 26.19 -1.08 1.88
C ALA A 714 26.80 -1.91 0.76
N ALA A 715 26.01 -2.80 0.17
CA ALA A 715 26.43 -3.59 -0.99
C ALA A 715 25.53 -3.32 -2.21
N LEU A 716 26.17 -3.23 -3.37
CA LEU A 716 25.50 -3.17 -4.67
C LEU A 716 26.26 -3.98 -5.72
N SER A 717 25.58 -4.28 -6.82
CA SER A 717 26.19 -4.94 -7.97
C SER A 717 25.79 -4.24 -9.27
N TYR A 718 26.75 -4.02 -10.16
CA TYR A 718 26.50 -3.57 -11.52
C TYR A 718 26.46 -4.76 -12.45
N VAL A 719 25.26 -5.10 -12.93
CA VAL A 719 25.05 -6.20 -13.89
C VAL A 719 25.15 -5.63 -15.29
N LEU A 720 26.22 -5.99 -16.01
CA LEU A 720 26.40 -5.57 -17.39
C LEU A 720 25.77 -6.58 -18.35
N ASP A 721 25.12 -6.09 -19.41
CA ASP A 721 24.19 -6.83 -20.28
C ASP A 721 22.96 -7.40 -19.54
N GLY A 722 22.62 -6.85 -18.38
CA GLY A 722 21.43 -7.22 -17.61
C GLY A 722 20.16 -6.69 -18.27
N ARG A 723 19.50 -7.52 -19.09
CA ARG A 723 18.23 -7.17 -19.77
C ARG A 723 16.99 -7.30 -18.89
N TYR A 724 17.09 -8.09 -17.81
CA TYR A 724 15.99 -8.39 -16.88
C TYR A 724 16.41 -8.07 -15.44
N PRO A 725 16.43 -6.79 -15.05
CA PRO A 725 16.87 -6.35 -13.72
C PRO A 725 16.18 -7.09 -12.56
N ALA A 726 14.86 -7.27 -12.61
CA ALA A 726 14.12 -7.94 -11.54
C ALA A 726 14.53 -9.42 -11.37
N GLN A 727 14.79 -10.12 -12.48
CA GLN A 727 15.31 -11.48 -12.47
C GLN A 727 16.74 -11.55 -11.94
N ALA A 728 17.61 -10.64 -12.41
CA ALA A 728 19.00 -10.55 -11.93
C ALA A 728 19.05 -10.26 -10.42
N TYR A 729 18.15 -9.42 -9.92
CA TYR A 729 17.97 -9.18 -8.49
C TYR A 729 17.56 -10.44 -7.73
N SER A 730 16.61 -11.21 -8.25
CA SER A 730 16.17 -12.48 -7.66
C SER A 730 17.34 -13.47 -7.53
N VAL A 731 18.10 -13.69 -8.61
CA VAL A 731 19.29 -14.56 -8.60
C VAL A 731 20.35 -14.07 -7.60
N TRP A 732 20.60 -12.76 -7.57
CA TRP A 732 21.59 -12.16 -6.66
C TRP A 732 21.21 -12.35 -5.18
N ARG A 733 19.92 -12.28 -4.86
CA ARG A 733 19.39 -12.54 -3.50
C ARG A 733 19.35 -14.03 -3.13
N GLN A 734 19.26 -14.92 -4.13
CA GLN A 734 19.14 -16.37 -3.96
C GLN A 734 20.45 -17.11 -4.29
N ALA A 735 21.62 -16.52 -4.02
CA ALA A 735 22.91 -17.17 -4.28
C ALA A 735 23.04 -18.55 -3.59
N GLU A 736 22.37 -18.75 -2.46
CA GLU A 736 22.32 -20.03 -1.72
C GLU A 736 21.53 -21.13 -2.43
N SER A 737 20.74 -20.81 -3.46
CA SER A 737 20.03 -21.78 -4.30
C SER A 737 20.96 -22.50 -5.28
N VAL A 738 22.25 -22.13 -5.32
CA VAL A 738 23.29 -22.83 -6.08
C VAL A 738 24.10 -23.72 -5.15
N VAL A 739 24.06 -25.03 -5.39
CA VAL A 739 24.80 -26.03 -4.60
C VAL A 739 26.05 -26.47 -5.36
N ALA A 740 27.21 -26.37 -4.71
CA ALA A 740 28.49 -26.83 -5.26
C ALA A 740 28.98 -28.08 -4.51
N LEU A 741 29.29 -29.14 -5.26
CA LEU A 741 29.60 -30.46 -4.70
C LEU A 741 30.86 -31.04 -5.38
N PRO A 742 31.89 -31.44 -4.61
CA PRO A 742 32.95 -32.29 -5.15
C PRO A 742 32.35 -33.58 -5.71
N ALA A 743 32.69 -33.94 -6.96
CA ALA A 743 32.16 -35.15 -7.58
C ALA A 743 33.05 -35.65 -8.74
N ALA A 744 33.07 -36.96 -8.94
CA ALA A 744 33.55 -37.55 -10.19
C ALA A 744 32.69 -37.05 -11.39
N THR A 745 33.18 -37.22 -12.61
CA THR A 745 32.44 -36.82 -13.81
C THR A 745 31.09 -37.55 -13.87
N PRO A 746 29.95 -36.83 -13.91
CA PRO A 746 28.64 -37.45 -14.08
C PRO A 746 28.49 -38.06 -15.48
N ARG A 747 27.49 -38.93 -15.67
CA ARG A 747 27.19 -39.53 -16.99
C ARG A 747 26.93 -38.46 -18.06
N GLN A 748 26.27 -37.37 -17.67
CA GLN A 748 26.07 -36.18 -18.49
C GLN A 748 26.64 -34.96 -17.74
N PRO A 749 27.63 -34.25 -18.33
CA PRO A 749 28.31 -33.13 -17.65
C PRO A 749 27.42 -31.89 -17.48
N SER A 750 26.27 -31.82 -18.14
CA SER A 750 25.30 -30.74 -17.96
C SER A 750 23.91 -31.18 -18.37
N GLY A 751 22.88 -30.64 -17.73
CA GLY A 751 21.48 -30.89 -18.06
C GLY A 751 20.54 -30.04 -17.21
N TRP A 752 19.23 -30.30 -17.33
CA TRP A 752 18.18 -29.61 -16.60
C TRP A 752 17.03 -30.57 -16.28
N TRP A 753 16.31 -30.34 -15.19
CA TRP A 753 15.11 -31.08 -14.79
C TRP A 753 13.82 -30.36 -15.15
N PHE A 754 13.85 -29.03 -15.13
CA PHE A 754 12.74 -28.18 -15.55
C PHE A 754 13.25 -27.02 -16.40
N ARG A 755 12.49 -26.61 -17.42
CA ARG A 755 12.87 -25.47 -18.25
C ARG A 755 11.65 -24.66 -18.69
N VAL A 756 11.78 -23.35 -18.58
CA VAL A 756 10.91 -22.37 -19.24
C VAL A 756 11.66 -21.84 -20.47
N GLY A 757 11.01 -21.87 -21.64
CA GLY A 757 11.66 -21.50 -22.90
C GLY A 757 11.96 -20.01 -23.07
N ALA A 758 11.25 -19.14 -22.36
CA ALA A 758 11.28 -17.69 -22.52
C ALA A 758 12.15 -17.03 -21.45
N ALA A 759 13.03 -16.12 -21.88
CA ALA A 759 13.96 -15.45 -20.99
C ALA A 759 13.31 -14.36 -20.11
N ASN A 760 12.14 -13.85 -20.47
CA ASN A 760 11.40 -12.85 -19.69
C ASN A 760 10.40 -13.45 -18.69
N VAL A 761 10.41 -14.77 -18.51
CA VAL A 761 9.53 -15.48 -17.57
C VAL A 761 10.36 -16.09 -16.45
N MET A 762 9.94 -15.85 -15.22
CA MET A 762 10.57 -16.40 -14.01
C MET A 762 9.64 -17.42 -13.36
N VAL A 763 10.18 -18.54 -12.90
CA VAL A 763 9.47 -19.42 -11.96
C VAL A 763 9.67 -18.87 -10.56
N THR A 764 8.58 -18.44 -9.94
CA THR A 764 8.58 -17.87 -8.59
C THR A 764 8.35 -18.94 -7.52
N HIS A 765 7.68 -20.04 -7.88
CA HIS A 765 7.38 -21.16 -6.99
C HIS A 765 7.39 -22.49 -7.75
N LEU A 766 7.92 -23.52 -7.09
CA LEU A 766 7.96 -24.90 -7.56
C LEU A 766 7.66 -25.83 -6.38
N GLU A 767 6.62 -26.64 -6.53
CA GLU A 767 6.19 -27.63 -5.54
C GLU A 767 5.90 -28.96 -6.25
N VAL A 768 6.31 -30.07 -5.64
CA VAL A 768 6.18 -31.41 -6.21
C VAL A 768 5.42 -32.30 -5.24
N GLU A 769 4.32 -32.89 -5.71
CA GLU A 769 3.57 -33.91 -5.00
C GLU A 769 3.84 -35.27 -5.68
N ASP A 770 4.33 -36.25 -4.91
CA ASP A 770 4.63 -37.60 -5.41
C ASP A 770 3.44 -38.53 -5.17
N HIS A 771 2.84 -39.02 -6.25
CA HIS A 771 1.70 -39.95 -6.22
C HIS A 771 2.14 -41.41 -6.47
N GLY A 772 3.44 -41.70 -6.40
CA GLY A 772 3.97 -43.04 -6.60
C GLY A 772 3.67 -43.56 -8.00
N ALA A 773 2.89 -44.64 -8.10
CA ALA A 773 2.60 -45.28 -9.39
C ALA A 773 1.81 -44.41 -10.39
N GLU A 774 1.16 -43.34 -9.90
CA GLU A 774 0.43 -42.36 -10.73
C GLU A 774 1.34 -41.22 -11.22
N GLY A 775 2.64 -41.27 -10.92
CA GLY A 775 3.62 -40.26 -11.30
C GLY A 775 3.70 -39.09 -10.32
N ARG A 776 4.17 -37.93 -10.81
CA ARG A 776 4.35 -36.72 -9.99
C ARG A 776 3.48 -35.59 -10.49
N LEU A 777 2.89 -34.85 -9.57
CA LEU A 777 2.21 -33.60 -9.85
C LEU A 777 3.13 -32.42 -9.51
N LEU A 778 3.44 -31.61 -10.52
CA LEU A 778 4.29 -30.45 -10.39
C LEU A 778 3.42 -29.19 -10.45
N ARG A 779 3.42 -28.41 -9.36
CA ARG A 779 2.80 -27.08 -9.27
C ARG A 779 3.86 -26.01 -9.50
N VAL A 780 3.67 -25.20 -10.55
CA VAL A 780 4.60 -24.15 -10.96
C VAL A 780 3.89 -22.81 -11.01
N ARG A 781 4.48 -21.77 -10.41
CA ARG A 781 4.02 -20.39 -10.61
C ARG A 781 4.98 -19.63 -11.52
N LEU A 782 4.41 -18.96 -12.50
CA LEU A 782 5.14 -18.25 -13.56
C LEU A 782 4.80 -16.77 -13.51
N LEU A 783 5.81 -15.92 -13.58
CA LEU A 783 5.69 -14.47 -13.64
C LEU A 783 6.39 -13.93 -14.90
N GLU A 784 5.67 -13.21 -15.75
CA GLU A 784 6.27 -12.40 -16.82
C GLU A 784 6.85 -11.12 -16.20
N THR A 785 8.14 -10.86 -16.39
CA THR A 785 8.84 -9.82 -15.61
C THR A 785 9.13 -8.54 -16.38
N ALA A 786 8.97 -8.52 -17.71
CA ALA A 786 9.50 -7.46 -18.58
C ALA A 786 8.42 -6.61 -19.27
N GLY A 787 7.14 -6.87 -19.00
CA GLY A 787 6.01 -6.16 -19.61
C GLY A 787 5.77 -6.54 -21.06
N ARG A 788 6.13 -7.77 -21.44
CA ARG A 788 6.04 -8.25 -22.81
C ARG A 788 5.33 -9.59 -22.83
N ALA A 789 4.13 -9.60 -23.40
CA ALA A 789 3.41 -10.83 -23.65
C ALA A 789 4.29 -11.81 -24.45
N VAL A 790 4.22 -13.08 -24.09
CA VAL A 790 5.14 -14.10 -24.60
C VAL A 790 4.45 -15.44 -24.77
N HIS A 791 4.79 -16.13 -25.85
CA HIS A 791 4.48 -17.54 -26.03
C HIS A 791 5.73 -18.36 -25.70
N THR A 792 5.62 -19.27 -24.75
CA THR A 792 6.73 -20.06 -24.24
C THR A 792 6.36 -21.54 -24.15
N THR A 793 7.33 -22.37 -23.85
CA THR A 793 7.13 -23.80 -23.66
C THR A 793 7.70 -24.22 -22.31
N LEU A 794 6.91 -24.96 -21.55
CA LEU A 794 7.35 -25.66 -20.35
C LEU A 794 7.79 -27.07 -20.75
N ALA A 795 8.95 -27.48 -20.25
CA ALA A 795 9.45 -28.82 -20.44
C ALA A 795 10.04 -29.35 -19.13
N THR A 796 9.88 -30.65 -18.89
CA THR A 796 10.59 -31.36 -17.83
C THR A 796 11.51 -32.41 -18.45
N TRP A 797 12.40 -32.99 -17.65
CA TRP A 797 13.27 -34.08 -18.12
C TRP A 797 12.51 -35.39 -18.38
N GLN A 798 11.30 -35.51 -17.84
CA GLN A 798 10.33 -36.58 -18.08
C GLN A 798 9.21 -36.08 -19.01
N THR A 799 8.37 -36.98 -19.51
CA THR A 799 7.23 -36.60 -20.36
C THR A 799 6.14 -35.98 -19.48
N ILE A 800 5.66 -34.79 -19.85
CA ILE A 800 4.44 -34.22 -19.30
C ILE A 800 3.26 -34.94 -19.96
N GLU A 801 2.33 -35.49 -19.18
CA GLU A 801 1.17 -36.23 -19.67
C GLU A 801 -0.08 -35.35 -19.72
N GLU A 802 -0.27 -34.52 -18.68
CA GLU A 802 -1.38 -33.58 -18.58
C GLU A 802 -0.91 -32.23 -18.04
N ALA A 803 -1.62 -31.17 -18.42
CA ALA A 803 -1.31 -29.82 -17.99
C ALA A 803 -2.57 -28.96 -17.88
N GLN A 804 -2.66 -28.18 -16.81
CA GLN A 804 -3.81 -27.32 -16.56
C GLN A 804 -3.36 -26.03 -15.85
N GLN A 805 -3.84 -24.89 -16.34
CA GLN A 805 -3.80 -23.64 -15.61
C GLN A 805 -4.93 -23.65 -14.58
N VAL A 806 -4.59 -23.25 -13.36
CA VAL A 806 -5.54 -23.12 -12.25
C VAL A 806 -5.50 -21.70 -11.70
N ASN A 807 -6.62 -21.27 -11.11
CA ASN A 807 -6.61 -20.04 -10.32
C ASN A 807 -5.84 -20.27 -9.00
N PHE A 808 -5.66 -19.23 -8.20
CA PHE A 808 -4.87 -19.35 -6.97
C PHE A 808 -5.58 -20.09 -5.82
N LEU A 809 -6.85 -20.48 -6.02
CA LEU A 809 -7.61 -21.39 -5.17
C LEU A 809 -7.44 -22.86 -5.59
N GLY A 810 -6.75 -23.14 -6.70
CA GLY A 810 -6.58 -24.48 -7.26
C GLY A 810 -7.76 -24.93 -8.12
N GLU A 811 -8.70 -24.05 -8.44
CA GLU A 811 -9.82 -24.36 -9.32
C GLU A 811 -9.37 -24.31 -10.79
N PRO A 812 -9.80 -25.27 -11.63
CA PRO A 812 -9.49 -25.29 -13.06
C PRO A 812 -9.89 -24.00 -13.78
N ASP A 813 -8.94 -23.38 -14.49
CA ASP A 813 -9.18 -22.20 -15.34
C ASP A 813 -9.13 -22.60 -16.82
N GLN A 814 -8.00 -23.17 -17.26
CA GLN A 814 -7.79 -23.56 -18.65
C GLN A 814 -7.03 -24.89 -18.75
N LEU A 815 -7.56 -25.85 -19.53
CA LEU A 815 -6.81 -27.04 -19.91
C LEU A 815 -5.75 -26.68 -20.95
N LEU A 816 -4.50 -27.05 -20.68
CA LEU A 816 -3.36 -26.77 -21.56
C LEU A 816 -3.08 -27.98 -22.44
N ARG A 817 -2.76 -27.73 -23.71
CA ARG A 817 -2.42 -28.80 -24.65
C ARG A 817 -1.00 -29.29 -24.40
N VAL A 818 -0.83 -30.60 -24.39
CA VAL A 818 0.49 -31.24 -24.38
C VAL A 818 0.90 -31.59 -25.82
N GLU A 819 2.09 -31.14 -26.23
CA GLU A 819 2.68 -31.39 -27.55
C GLU A 819 4.05 -32.05 -27.36
N GLU A 820 4.18 -33.32 -27.77
CA GLU A 820 5.44 -34.10 -27.65
C GLU A 820 6.03 -34.09 -26.23
N GLY A 821 5.16 -34.20 -25.21
CA GLY A 821 5.56 -34.18 -23.79
C GLY A 821 5.95 -32.80 -23.24
N ARG A 822 5.61 -31.73 -23.96
CA ARG A 822 5.87 -30.33 -23.59
C ARG A 822 4.58 -29.52 -23.60
N VAL A 823 4.57 -28.39 -22.90
CA VAL A 823 3.37 -27.56 -22.75
C VAL A 823 3.61 -26.16 -23.28
N PRO A 824 3.08 -25.78 -24.46
CA PRO A 824 3.01 -24.40 -24.88
C PRO A 824 2.07 -23.59 -23.97
N VAL A 825 2.54 -22.43 -23.50
CA VAL A 825 1.79 -21.50 -22.65
C VAL A 825 1.97 -20.08 -23.17
N SER A 826 0.89 -19.31 -23.19
CA SER A 826 0.93 -17.88 -23.51
C SER A 826 0.71 -17.08 -22.25
N LEU A 827 1.57 -16.10 -21.99
CA LEU A 827 1.44 -15.17 -20.88
C LEU A 827 1.23 -13.75 -21.42
N ALA A 828 0.30 -13.01 -20.84
CA ALA A 828 0.18 -11.57 -21.03
C ALA A 828 1.38 -10.84 -20.40
N ALA A 829 1.51 -9.55 -20.71
CA ALA A 829 2.51 -8.70 -20.06
C ALA A 829 2.26 -8.68 -18.55
N TYR A 830 3.31 -8.89 -17.74
CA TYR A 830 3.24 -8.91 -16.27
C TYR A 830 2.28 -9.96 -15.66
N GLU A 831 1.88 -10.97 -16.43
CA GLU A 831 0.95 -11.98 -15.93
C GLU A 831 1.59 -12.89 -14.88
N PHE A 832 0.83 -13.17 -13.82
CA PHE A 832 1.21 -14.10 -12.75
C PHE A 832 0.20 -15.25 -12.67
N VAL A 833 0.64 -16.47 -12.98
CA VAL A 833 -0.23 -17.65 -13.13
C VAL A 833 0.30 -18.88 -12.40
N GLU A 834 -0.60 -19.82 -12.11
CA GLU A 834 -0.28 -21.15 -11.57
C GLU A 834 -0.65 -22.25 -12.57
N VAL A 835 0.28 -23.17 -12.80
CA VAL A 835 0.13 -24.30 -13.72
C VAL A 835 0.42 -25.60 -12.99
N LEU A 836 -0.47 -26.57 -13.15
CA LEU A 836 -0.31 -27.95 -12.71
C LEU A 836 0.14 -28.81 -13.89
N LEU A 837 1.19 -29.60 -13.69
CA LEU A 837 1.77 -30.50 -14.68
C LEU A 837 1.80 -31.92 -14.11
N ALA A 838 1.09 -32.86 -14.73
CA ALA A 838 1.21 -34.28 -14.42
C ALA A 838 2.40 -34.85 -15.22
N ILE A 839 3.38 -35.39 -14.50
CA ILE A 839 4.61 -35.94 -15.07
C ILE A 839 4.56 -37.45 -14.90
N GLY A 840 4.64 -38.17 -16.03
CA GLY A 840 4.70 -39.61 -16.03
C GLY A 840 6.05 -40.13 -15.49
N ASP A 841 6.01 -41.23 -14.75
CA ASP A 841 7.21 -42.01 -14.43
C ASP A 841 7.72 -42.68 -15.72
N GLY A 842 8.52 -41.94 -16.49
CA GLY A 842 9.15 -42.48 -17.69
C GLY A 842 9.90 -43.77 -17.37
N GLN A 843 9.53 -44.87 -18.05
CA GLN A 843 10.31 -46.12 -18.09
C GLN A 843 11.67 -45.90 -18.76
#